data_AF-C1MZ55-F1
#
_entry.id   AF-C1MZ55-F1
#
_cell.length_a   1.000
_cell.length_b   1.000
_cell.length_c   1.000
_cell.angle_alpha   90.00
_cell.angle_beta   90.00
_cell.angle_gamma   90.00
#
_symmetry.space_group_name_H-M   'P 1'
#
loop_
_entity.id
_entity.type
_entity.pdbx_description
1 polymer ?
#
loop_
_entity_poly.entity_id
_entity_poly.type
_entity_poly.pdbx_seq_one_letter_code
_entity_poly.pdbx_strand_id
1 'polypeptide(L)'
;MAFAASTAVNAALTALPARRARSASARARVAALSSRQNKITTTFDLRQRARRTRARSSNASRALITAAYRGSQSGYVSFKGKSPGSVSFGAIAEPATETAAGVAYETLALGVPKESFKDERRVALAPDALGKLVKAGMKVVVESNAGVESEYADEQYVEQGCVIGNPWTADIVCKIRPPSKPEVAKLREGQILFSNIYPRQDEALVESLRAKGVTAFGLDCVPRTISRAQAFDTLSSMANISGYRAIVEAANALPRFFAGQFTMAGNVPPAKVLVVGAGVAGLAAVQTAKNMGAIVRAFDVRAAAREQVESMGAEFLEVELEESGEGAGGYAKEMSPEFIAAEMELFAKQCAECDIVVTTALIPGRPAPKLISKAMVESMRPGSVTVDLAAEAGGNIESTVPGKVIRTSNGVTCVGYTDLPSRCAGQSSTLFGNNIANFIMSMGDAKEGRFEIRLDDEAVRGALVTQNGKIMFPPPPPPPKPVPVRAPEPEEVCDLDAADECKPPPAWIPDAKSAMALGALLALFYAAGGAAPPPEAIGLMSTFSLACIVGYFAVNGVSAALHSPLMSVTNAISGMTAIGALELMRGGLLPDTVAATAAAAAVAMSAVNIAGGFFMTGRMLDMFKRPDDPPSYSNLLLVPVIAAIAFYAKQAAAGVAAVALHESIALASALCCIGAISMLASQQTARTGNALGSAGVLLGLAATAGPRLATASADMLMQAAGALGVGGVVGLAIAARCAITDLPQLVAAFHSLVGLAATLTSVAAYMSHPAATGAAHLGATCFGVFIGALTFTGSVIAFAKLQGLVPSKEVALPAKQVFNSAALAGSLYYCAMFFKAAVAGATGDAVSALGAIAALGAFIGLHATLAVGGGDTPVVITVLNSSSGWALCAEGFVLGSQLLTVVGALIGASGAILSQIMCVAMNRSIVGVLLGIKGTLNKTKTVDVDPNMLCDVERGECVVSDAGTAAQDLADAKKVLIVPGYGLAVSKAQYAMADLIELLRESGKDVVVAVHPVAGRMPGQLNVLLAEAGVPYDVVKEMEEVENDVDKYDVSLVVGANDTVNPSAVEDPNSELAGMPVIQVWRSQKVLVLKRSLAGGYADVENPLFFNSNTNMVLGDAKSSIEEIKDGLKALL
;
A
#
# COMPACT_ATOMS: atom_id res chain seq x y z
N MET A 1 -23.41 -2.46 -36.08
CA MET A 1 -24.28 -1.31 -36.40
C MET A 1 -24.96 -0.87 -35.10
N ALA A 2 -25.23 0.40 -34.81
CA ALA A 2 -24.60 1.69 -35.17
C ALA A 2 -25.28 2.78 -34.29
N PHE A 3 -24.56 3.85 -33.93
CA PHE A 3 -25.06 4.94 -33.07
C PHE A 3 -26.31 5.68 -33.64
N ALA A 4 -27.34 5.86 -32.81
CA ALA A 4 -28.30 6.99 -32.80
C ALA A 4 -29.31 6.81 -31.64
N ALA A 5 -29.75 7.82 -30.89
CA ALA A 5 -29.30 9.21 -30.77
C ALA A 5 -29.58 9.75 -29.35
N SER A 6 -28.81 10.74 -28.91
CA SER A 6 -29.06 11.49 -27.67
C SER A 6 -29.07 12.99 -27.97
N THR A 7 -30.21 13.67 -27.77
CA THR A 7 -30.37 15.14 -27.65
C THR A 7 -31.84 15.52 -27.49
N ALA A 8 -32.27 16.00 -26.31
CA ALA A 8 -33.52 16.76 -26.12
C ALA A 8 -33.66 17.37 -24.69
N VAL A 9 -32.71 18.19 -24.24
CA VAL A 9 -32.85 18.97 -22.98
C VAL A 9 -32.63 20.45 -23.24
N ASN A 10 -33.71 21.19 -23.52
CA ASN A 10 -33.89 22.64 -23.28
C ASN A 10 -35.18 23.17 -23.95
N ALA A 11 -36.20 23.56 -23.15
CA ALA A 11 -37.22 24.58 -23.51
C ALA A 11 -38.31 24.74 -22.40
N ALA A 12 -38.07 25.53 -21.34
CA ALA A 12 -39.11 25.89 -20.36
C ALA A 12 -38.82 27.12 -19.46
N LEU A 13 -38.22 28.21 -19.98
CA LEU A 13 -37.96 29.42 -19.16
C LEU A 13 -38.13 30.76 -19.91
N THR A 14 -39.30 31.39 -19.77
CA THR A 14 -39.63 32.83 -19.98
C THR A 14 -41.14 33.01 -19.68
N ALA A 15 -41.68 34.13 -19.19
CA ALA A 15 -41.14 35.48 -19.01
C ALA A 15 -41.90 36.32 -17.93
N LEU A 16 -41.14 37.10 -17.11
CA LEU A 16 -41.37 38.53 -16.73
C LEU A 16 -42.62 38.96 -15.88
N PRO A 17 -42.66 40.18 -15.27
CA PRO A 17 -41.57 40.91 -14.57
C PRO A 17 -41.96 41.74 -13.29
N ALA A 18 -40.96 41.94 -12.41
CA ALA A 18 -40.58 43.16 -11.67
C ALA A 18 -41.53 43.96 -10.72
N ARG A 19 -41.05 44.22 -9.48
CA ARG A 19 -40.74 45.60 -8.96
C ARG A 19 -39.88 45.64 -7.67
N ARG A 20 -39.31 46.83 -7.38
CA ARG A 20 -38.37 47.20 -6.28
C ARG A 20 -39.12 47.35 -4.90
N ALA A 21 -38.56 47.56 -3.70
CA ALA A 21 -37.28 48.16 -3.27
C ALA A 21 -36.91 48.00 -1.75
N ARG A 22 -35.60 48.13 -1.42
CA ARG A 22 -34.92 48.75 -0.23
C ARG A 22 -35.53 48.73 1.21
N SER A 23 -34.81 48.08 2.15
CA SER A 23 -34.20 48.64 3.41
C SER A 23 -33.66 47.46 4.29
N ALA A 24 -32.60 47.48 5.12
CA ALA A 24 -31.58 48.41 5.64
C ALA A 24 -31.63 48.63 7.18
N SER A 25 -30.56 48.24 7.90
CA SER A 25 -30.22 48.49 9.33
C SER A 25 -31.08 47.81 10.43
N ALA A 26 -30.65 47.65 11.70
CA ALA A 26 -29.35 47.37 12.36
C ALA A 26 -29.55 47.27 13.91
N ARG A 27 -28.60 46.66 14.65
CA ARG A 27 -28.47 46.60 16.15
C ARG A 27 -29.47 45.64 16.85
N ALA A 28 -29.20 44.81 17.88
CA ALA A 28 -28.08 44.51 18.82
C ALA A 28 -28.26 44.96 20.30
N ARG A 29 -27.80 44.10 21.24
CA ARG A 29 -27.65 44.26 22.73
C ARG A 29 -28.93 44.17 23.61
N VAL A 30 -28.91 43.76 24.90
CA VAL A 30 -28.06 42.80 25.70
C VAL A 30 -28.66 42.62 27.12
N ALA A 31 -28.47 41.45 27.80
CA ALA A 31 -28.61 41.20 29.27
C ALA A 31 -29.99 41.41 29.97
N ALA A 32 -30.28 40.93 31.19
CA ALA A 32 -29.83 39.76 32.02
C ALA A 32 -30.77 39.62 33.28
N LEU A 33 -30.41 38.74 34.25
CA LEU A 33 -31.06 38.48 35.56
C LEU A 33 -32.37 37.64 35.46
N SER A 34 -32.64 36.54 36.20
CA SER A 34 -32.19 36.01 37.51
C SER A 34 -32.72 36.79 38.74
N SER A 35 -33.06 36.20 39.89
CA SER A 35 -32.99 34.80 40.37
C SER A 35 -33.90 34.60 41.60
N ARG A 36 -34.12 33.32 42.01
CA ARG A 36 -34.15 32.77 43.40
C ARG A 36 -34.93 31.44 43.43
N GLN A 37 -34.77 30.50 44.37
CA GLN A 37 -33.64 29.97 45.15
C GLN A 37 -34.26 29.20 46.34
N ASN A 38 -33.92 27.92 46.50
CA ASN A 38 -33.40 27.29 47.73
C ASN A 38 -33.41 25.76 47.56
N LYS A 39 -32.55 24.92 48.14
CA LYS A 39 -31.23 24.97 48.83
C LYS A 39 -31.27 23.83 49.86
N ILE A 40 -30.30 22.90 49.85
CA ILE A 40 -29.65 22.32 51.04
C ILE A 40 -28.17 22.03 50.69
N THR A 41 -27.23 22.26 51.62
CA THR A 41 -25.75 22.30 51.42
C THR A 41 -24.99 22.08 52.75
N THR A 42 -23.82 21.43 52.87
CA THR A 42 -22.99 20.63 51.92
C THR A 42 -22.35 19.41 52.65
N THR A 43 -21.09 19.26 53.13
CA THR A 43 -19.80 20.01 53.05
C THR A 43 -18.60 19.11 53.42
N PHE A 44 -17.59 19.02 52.53
CA PHE A 44 -16.15 18.67 52.69
C PHE A 44 -15.62 17.49 53.57
N ASP A 45 -14.81 16.65 52.91
CA ASP A 45 -13.45 16.15 53.24
C ASP A 45 -12.90 16.26 54.68
N LEU A 46 -12.41 15.13 55.21
CA LEU A 46 -11.24 15.11 56.12
C LEU A 46 -10.48 13.76 56.05
N ARG A 47 -9.14 13.82 56.04
CA ARG A 47 -8.23 12.67 55.95
C ARG A 47 -7.95 12.01 57.32
N GLN A 48 -7.39 10.78 57.26
CA GLN A 48 -6.65 10.07 58.32
C GLN A 48 -7.39 9.68 59.62
N ARG A 49 -7.72 8.38 59.78
CA ARG A 49 -7.22 7.51 60.88
C ARG A 49 -7.73 6.05 60.79
N ALA A 50 -7.01 5.21 60.04
CA ALA A 50 -7.16 3.75 60.09
C ALA A 50 -5.85 3.03 59.63
N ARG A 51 -4.71 3.37 60.25
CA ARG A 51 -3.42 2.69 60.03
C ARG A 51 -2.86 2.19 61.36
N ARG A 52 -2.38 0.93 61.36
CA ARG A 52 -1.96 0.12 62.54
C ARG A 52 -3.19 -0.33 63.35
N THR A 53 -3.28 -1.58 63.79
CA THR A 53 -2.20 -2.51 64.18
C THR A 53 -1.96 -3.74 63.28
N ARG A 54 -0.67 -4.01 63.04
CA ARG A 54 0.04 -5.31 62.95
C ARG A 54 -0.61 -6.42 62.10
N ALA A 55 -0.13 -6.81 60.92
CA ALA A 55 1.22 -7.21 60.48
C ALA A 55 1.71 -8.58 60.99
N ARG A 56 1.59 -9.61 60.13
CA ARG A 56 2.62 -10.64 59.84
C ARG A 56 2.25 -11.47 58.59
N SER A 57 3.28 -12.04 57.95
CA SER A 57 3.33 -12.89 56.74
C SER A 57 3.04 -12.25 55.36
N SER A 58 4.11 -12.10 54.58
CA SER A 58 4.10 -12.16 53.11
C SER A 58 4.11 -13.62 52.62
N ASN A 59 4.13 -13.82 51.30
CA ASN A 59 4.28 -15.11 50.59
C ASN A 59 3.04 -16.02 50.58
N ALA A 60 2.03 -15.63 49.78
CA ALA A 60 1.03 -16.56 49.24
C ALA A 60 0.65 -16.13 47.81
N SER A 61 1.41 -16.60 46.81
CA SER A 61 1.10 -16.40 45.39
C SER A 61 1.67 -17.58 44.58
N ARG A 62 0.88 -18.10 43.63
CA ARG A 62 1.23 -19.16 42.66
C ARG A 62 1.58 -20.55 43.24
N ALA A 63 0.62 -21.17 43.91
CA ALA A 63 0.42 -22.63 44.08
C ALA A 63 -0.98 -22.82 44.72
N LEU A 64 -1.75 -23.91 44.54
CA LEU A 64 -1.59 -25.14 43.76
C LEU A 64 -2.98 -25.76 43.53
N ILE A 65 -3.36 -26.13 42.30
CA ILE A 65 -4.35 -27.20 42.05
C ILE A 65 -3.79 -28.09 40.95
N THR A 66 -3.44 -29.32 41.31
CA THR A 66 -2.83 -30.32 40.41
C THR A 66 -3.20 -31.72 40.91
N ALA A 67 -3.32 -32.66 39.96
CA ALA A 67 -3.40 -34.12 40.12
C ALA A 67 -4.72 -34.76 40.61
N ALA A 68 -5.41 -35.43 39.67
CA ALA A 68 -5.83 -36.85 39.69
C ALA A 68 -6.44 -37.21 38.31
N TYR A 69 -6.20 -38.32 37.60
CA TYR A 69 -5.22 -39.44 37.66
C TYR A 69 -4.54 -39.56 36.26
N ARG A 70 -3.38 -40.19 36.00
CA ARG A 70 -2.41 -41.02 36.75
C ARG A 70 -2.55 -42.57 36.73
N GLY A 71 -2.60 -43.18 35.55
CA GLY A 71 -2.38 -44.63 35.29
C GLY A 71 -3.08 -45.08 33.99
N SER A 72 -2.56 -46.00 33.16
CA SER A 72 -1.28 -46.75 33.12
C SER A 72 -1.07 -47.24 31.64
N GLN A 73 -0.13 -48.06 31.13
CA GLN A 73 1.08 -48.85 31.53
C GLN A 73 1.76 -49.28 30.18
N SER A 74 2.93 -49.93 30.01
CA SER A 74 4.03 -50.43 30.86
C SER A 74 5.29 -50.69 30.01
N GLY A 75 6.48 -50.79 30.61
CA GLY A 75 7.66 -51.48 30.04
C GLY A 75 8.73 -50.62 29.32
N TYR A 76 10.02 -50.94 29.37
CA TYR A 76 10.72 -51.95 30.21
C TYR A 76 12.20 -51.56 30.44
N VAL A 77 12.64 -51.58 31.71
CA VAL A 77 14.01 -51.79 32.27
C VAL A 77 15.24 -51.11 31.63
N SER A 78 16.03 -50.43 32.49
CA SER A 78 17.44 -50.04 32.27
C SER A 78 18.38 -50.96 33.05
N PHE A 79 19.67 -51.13 32.65
CA PHE A 79 20.76 -51.20 33.64
C PHE A 79 22.20 -51.04 33.10
N LYS A 80 23.03 -50.40 33.93
CA LYS A 80 24.51 -50.32 34.00
C LYS A 80 25.22 -49.21 33.20
N GLY A 81 26.11 -48.52 33.92
CA GLY A 81 27.12 -47.59 33.41
C GLY A 81 28.30 -47.53 34.38
N LYS A 82 29.28 -46.64 34.14
CA LYS A 82 30.36 -46.29 35.07
C LYS A 82 30.97 -44.91 34.73
N SER A 83 31.18 -44.09 35.74
CA SER A 83 32.19 -43.01 35.79
C SER A 83 33.60 -43.63 36.01
N PRO A 84 34.74 -42.91 35.88
CA PRO A 84 34.94 -41.47 36.09
C PRO A 84 35.93 -40.74 35.15
N GLY A 85 36.21 -39.45 35.44
CA GLY A 85 37.52 -38.84 35.17
C GLY A 85 37.57 -37.77 34.06
N SER A 86 37.09 -36.56 34.35
CA SER A 86 37.43 -35.37 33.55
C SER A 86 38.82 -34.84 33.93
N VAL A 87 39.84 -35.10 33.11
CA VAL A 87 41.17 -34.47 33.23
C VAL A 87 41.21 -33.25 32.32
N SER A 88 41.51 -32.08 32.87
CA SER A 88 41.65 -30.84 32.10
C SER A 88 42.98 -30.80 31.37
N PHE A 89 42.97 -30.96 30.05
CA PHE A 89 44.04 -30.44 29.21
C PHE A 89 43.79 -28.96 28.97
N GLY A 90 44.64 -28.11 29.53
CA GLY A 90 44.63 -26.69 29.22
C GLY A 90 45.12 -26.47 27.79
N ALA A 91 44.21 -26.09 26.89
CA ALA A 91 44.61 -25.50 25.63
C ALA A 91 45.34 -24.18 25.94
N ILE A 92 46.55 -24.01 25.40
CA ILE A 92 47.29 -22.76 25.52
C ILE A 92 46.53 -21.74 24.69
N ALA A 93 45.94 -20.74 25.35
CA ALA A 93 45.44 -19.57 24.65
C ALA A 93 46.63 -18.81 24.07
N GLU A 94 46.66 -18.65 22.75
CA GLU A 94 47.51 -17.64 22.13
C GLU A 94 47.08 -16.27 22.69
N PRO A 95 48.04 -15.37 23.00
CA PRO A 95 47.71 -14.10 23.64
C PRO A 95 46.90 -13.25 22.66
N ALA A 96 45.62 -13.04 22.97
CA ALA A 96 44.81 -12.03 22.32
C ALA A 96 45.53 -10.68 22.48
N THR A 97 45.91 -10.07 21.35
CA THR A 97 46.55 -8.76 21.34
C THR A 97 45.60 -7.73 21.92
N GLU A 98 46.01 -7.04 22.98
CA GLU A 98 45.25 -5.96 23.59
C GLU A 98 44.95 -4.87 22.53
N THR A 99 43.69 -4.78 22.11
CA THR A 99 43.20 -3.67 21.30
C THR A 99 43.22 -2.41 22.16
N ALA A 100 44.13 -1.48 21.83
CA ALA A 100 44.26 -0.23 22.58
C ALA A 100 42.95 0.58 22.50
N ALA A 101 42.44 1.02 23.65
CA ALA A 101 41.17 1.74 23.72
C ALA A 101 41.21 3.03 22.88
N GLY A 102 40.19 3.22 22.04
CA GLY A 102 40.06 4.38 21.15
C GLY A 102 40.12 5.74 21.85
N VAL A 103 40.61 6.74 21.13
CA VAL A 103 40.86 8.11 21.64
C VAL A 103 39.57 8.92 21.59
N ALA A 104 39.21 9.61 22.67
CA ALA A 104 38.01 10.45 22.69
C ALA A 104 38.11 11.62 21.69
N TYR A 105 37.04 11.90 20.94
CA TYR A 105 37.03 12.98 19.96
C TYR A 105 37.32 14.36 20.58
N GLU A 106 36.89 14.60 21.83
CA GLU A 106 37.18 15.82 22.61
C GLU A 106 38.68 16.11 22.80
N THR A 107 39.54 15.09 22.73
CA THR A 107 40.99 15.21 22.92
C THR A 107 41.76 15.35 21.61
N LEU A 108 41.09 15.32 20.46
CA LEU A 108 41.71 15.39 19.14
C LEU A 108 41.53 16.77 18.50
N ALA A 109 42.63 17.34 18.02
CA ALA A 109 42.61 18.48 17.12
C ALA A 109 42.65 18.03 15.66
N LEU A 110 41.84 18.67 14.81
CA LEU A 110 41.82 18.46 13.36
C LEU A 110 42.22 19.74 12.61
N GLY A 111 43.15 19.63 11.67
CA GLY A 111 43.75 20.75 10.94
C GLY A 111 43.34 20.80 9.47
N VAL A 112 42.85 21.95 9.01
CA VAL A 112 42.51 22.23 7.61
C VAL A 112 43.48 23.29 7.04
N PRO A 113 44.62 22.89 6.44
CA PRO A 113 45.54 23.80 5.76
C PRO A 113 44.99 24.33 4.43
N LYS A 114 45.52 25.48 4.01
CA LYS A 114 45.27 26.01 2.67
C LYS A 114 45.98 25.13 1.64
N GLU A 115 45.33 24.85 0.51
CA GLU A 115 45.99 24.15 -0.59
C GLU A 115 47.08 25.02 -1.24
N SER A 116 48.26 24.44 -1.43
CA SER A 116 49.46 25.13 -1.94
C SER A 116 49.75 24.85 -3.41
N PHE A 117 48.93 24.02 -4.05
CA PHE A 117 49.04 23.68 -5.47
C PHE A 117 48.47 24.81 -6.35
N LYS A 118 49.13 25.08 -7.49
CA LYS A 118 48.74 26.17 -8.39
C LYS A 118 47.33 25.94 -8.97
N ASP A 119 46.49 26.98 -8.92
CA ASP A 119 45.11 27.00 -9.41
C ASP A 119 44.15 25.98 -8.72
N GLU A 120 44.55 25.41 -7.59
CA GLU A 120 43.65 24.65 -6.71
C GLU A 120 42.85 25.62 -5.83
N ARG A 121 41.52 25.58 -5.98
CA ARG A 121 40.58 26.50 -5.32
C ARG A 121 39.76 25.86 -4.22
N ARG A 122 39.74 24.52 -4.18
CA ARG A 122 38.96 23.73 -3.22
C ARG A 122 39.62 23.72 -1.84
N VAL A 123 38.81 23.60 -0.79
CA VAL A 123 39.23 23.42 0.60
C VAL A 123 38.78 22.06 1.11
N ALA A 124 39.62 21.36 1.88
CA ALA A 124 39.40 19.95 2.21
C ALA A 124 38.11 19.68 3.02
N LEU A 125 37.67 20.67 3.81
CA LEU A 125 36.46 20.62 4.61
C LEU A 125 35.77 21.99 4.55
N ALA A 126 34.56 22.05 3.97
CA ALA A 126 33.69 23.22 4.02
C ALA A 126 33.03 23.39 5.41
N PRO A 127 32.55 24.59 5.78
CA PRO A 127 31.94 24.85 7.09
C PRO A 127 30.82 23.86 7.49
N ASP A 128 29.93 23.53 6.56
CA ASP A 128 28.79 22.62 6.81
C ASP A 128 29.24 21.18 7.16
N ALA A 129 30.35 20.73 6.58
CA ALA A 129 30.92 19.41 6.88
C ALA A 129 31.62 19.39 8.25
N LEU A 130 32.22 20.51 8.65
CA LEU A 130 32.87 20.67 9.96
C LEU A 130 31.87 20.67 11.12
N GLY A 131 30.66 21.17 10.90
CA GLY A 131 29.58 21.14 11.90
C GLY A 131 29.27 19.73 12.43
N LYS A 132 29.51 18.66 11.65
CA LYS A 132 29.42 17.26 12.12
C LYS A 132 30.53 16.92 13.13
N LEU A 133 31.77 17.28 12.81
CA LEU A 133 32.97 16.94 13.58
C LEU A 133 33.06 17.76 14.88
N VAL A 134 32.68 19.04 14.83
CA VAL A 134 32.58 19.91 16.02
C VAL A 134 31.47 19.42 16.95
N LYS A 135 30.31 18.97 16.43
CA LYS A 135 29.25 18.33 17.25
C LYS A 135 29.68 16.99 17.86
N ALA A 136 30.61 16.28 17.23
CA ALA A 136 31.24 15.08 17.80
C ALA A 136 32.34 15.40 18.84
N GLY A 137 32.67 16.67 19.08
CA GLY A 137 33.61 17.13 20.10
C GLY A 137 35.01 17.49 19.58
N MET A 138 35.33 17.27 18.29
CA MET A 138 36.66 17.57 17.74
C MET A 138 36.97 19.07 17.76
N LYS A 139 38.21 19.42 18.13
CA LYS A 139 38.70 20.80 18.02
C LYS A 139 39.25 21.08 16.62
N VAL A 140 38.49 21.80 15.79
CA VAL A 140 38.92 22.14 14.43
C VAL A 140 39.77 23.42 14.40
N VAL A 141 40.90 23.37 13.70
CA VAL A 141 41.80 24.48 13.40
C VAL A 141 41.92 24.66 11.89
N VAL A 142 41.70 25.88 11.39
CA VAL A 142 41.72 26.20 9.95
C VAL A 142 42.81 27.23 9.66
N GLU A 143 43.56 27.07 8.56
CA GLU A 143 44.52 28.08 8.09
C GLU A 143 43.78 29.29 7.53
N SER A 144 44.22 30.50 7.90
CA SER A 144 43.53 31.72 7.46
C SER A 144 43.50 31.83 5.93
N ASN A 145 42.35 32.24 5.39
CA ASN A 145 42.05 32.31 3.98
C ASN A 145 42.10 30.96 3.24
N ALA A 146 41.99 29.81 3.93
CA ALA A 146 41.97 28.49 3.29
C ALA A 146 40.72 28.26 2.42
N GLY A 147 39.55 28.74 2.85
CA GLY A 147 38.28 28.54 2.15
C GLY A 147 37.93 29.58 1.07
N VAL A 148 38.69 30.68 0.97
CA VAL A 148 38.26 31.88 0.22
C VAL A 148 38.09 31.62 -1.28
N GLU A 149 38.95 30.81 -1.91
CA GLU A 149 38.82 30.43 -3.33
C GLU A 149 37.63 29.46 -3.60
N SER A 150 37.01 28.94 -2.53
CA SER A 150 35.75 28.16 -2.55
C SER A 150 34.52 28.98 -2.17
N GLU A 151 34.63 30.30 -2.07
CA GLU A 151 33.60 31.21 -1.56
C GLU A 151 33.24 30.99 -0.07
N TYR A 152 34.19 30.50 0.73
CA TYR A 152 34.05 30.36 2.19
C TYR A 152 34.99 31.29 2.96
N ALA A 153 34.45 32.26 3.68
CA ALA A 153 35.19 33.24 4.48
C ALA A 153 35.62 32.67 5.84
N ASP A 154 36.71 33.20 6.42
CA ASP A 154 37.26 32.76 7.71
C ASP A 154 36.21 32.90 8.85
N GLU A 155 35.33 33.91 8.78
CA GLU A 155 34.23 34.14 9.71
C GLU A 155 33.25 32.95 9.76
N GLN A 156 32.92 32.33 8.62
CA GLN A 156 31.98 31.22 8.56
C GLN A 156 32.53 29.94 9.24
N TYR A 157 33.86 29.79 9.27
CA TYR A 157 34.50 28.73 10.06
C TYR A 157 34.41 29.02 11.57
N VAL A 158 34.56 30.28 11.98
CA VAL A 158 34.41 30.70 13.38
C VAL A 158 32.95 30.55 13.86
N GLU A 159 31.96 30.85 13.03
CA GLU A 159 30.53 30.64 13.31
C GLU A 159 30.20 29.15 13.55
N GLN A 160 30.88 28.22 12.86
CA GLN A 160 30.77 26.78 13.10
C GLN A 160 31.64 26.28 14.29
N GLY A 161 32.23 27.19 15.09
CA GLY A 161 33.02 26.86 16.27
C GLY A 161 34.49 26.46 16.00
N CYS A 162 34.99 26.68 14.78
CA CYS A 162 36.39 26.40 14.45
C CYS A 162 37.32 27.56 14.88
N VAL A 163 38.62 27.26 15.01
CA VAL A 163 39.64 28.26 15.37
C VAL A 163 40.55 28.55 14.17
N ILE A 164 40.64 29.82 13.75
CA ILE A 164 41.64 30.22 12.75
C ILE A 164 43.04 30.19 13.39
N GLY A 165 44.00 29.51 12.76
CA GLY A 165 45.32 29.28 13.34
C GLY A 165 46.27 28.47 12.47
N ASN A 166 47.16 27.68 13.10
CA ASN A 166 48.13 26.83 12.43
C ASN A 166 47.69 25.35 12.44
N PRO A 167 47.04 24.83 11.38
CA PRO A 167 46.51 23.47 11.35
C PRO A 167 47.59 22.39 11.38
N TRP A 168 48.84 22.70 11.01
CA TRP A 168 49.95 21.75 11.07
C TRP A 168 50.31 21.35 12.51
N THR A 169 49.79 22.05 13.52
CA THR A 169 49.88 21.69 14.95
C THR A 169 48.74 20.79 15.46
N ALA A 170 47.75 20.47 14.64
CA ALA A 170 46.68 19.51 14.96
C ALA A 170 47.15 18.05 14.89
N ASP A 171 46.40 17.11 15.46
CA ASP A 171 46.74 15.68 15.49
C ASP A 171 46.34 14.98 14.18
N ILE A 172 45.22 15.40 13.60
CA ILE A 172 44.74 15.02 12.27
C ILE A 172 44.94 16.21 11.32
N VAL A 173 45.38 15.96 10.09
CA VAL A 173 45.46 16.95 9.00
C VAL A 173 44.67 16.47 7.79
N CYS A 174 43.76 17.31 7.28
CA CYS A 174 42.92 17.00 6.12
C CYS A 174 43.28 17.87 4.92
N LYS A 175 43.70 17.26 3.82
CA LYS A 175 44.03 17.89 2.53
C LYS A 175 43.25 17.26 1.38
N ILE A 176 43.21 17.94 0.25
CA ILE A 176 42.67 17.40 -1.01
C ILE A 176 43.78 16.73 -1.80
N ARG A 177 44.88 17.45 -2.05
CA ARG A 177 45.99 16.95 -2.85
C ARG A 177 47.05 16.24 -2.00
N PRO A 178 47.85 15.33 -2.60
CA PRO A 178 49.01 14.76 -1.93
C PRO A 178 49.94 15.89 -1.45
N PRO A 179 50.46 15.85 -0.21
CA PRO A 179 51.29 16.93 0.32
C PRO A 179 52.63 17.02 -0.42
N SER A 180 52.98 18.23 -0.83
CA SER A 180 54.27 18.53 -1.45
C SER A 180 55.44 18.28 -0.47
N LYS A 181 56.66 18.10 -1.00
CA LYS A 181 57.86 17.85 -0.17
C LYS A 181 58.08 18.91 0.94
N PRO A 182 57.83 20.22 0.73
CA PRO A 182 57.84 21.21 1.81
C PRO A 182 56.72 21.07 2.85
N GLU A 183 55.55 20.51 2.49
CA GLU A 183 54.46 20.22 3.42
C GLU A 183 54.73 18.94 4.23
N VAL A 184 55.29 17.90 3.62
CA VAL A 184 55.76 16.70 4.34
C VAL A 184 56.82 17.06 5.38
N ALA A 185 57.63 18.09 5.14
CA ALA A 185 58.56 18.62 6.13
C ALA A 185 57.86 19.22 7.37
N LYS A 186 56.65 19.81 7.23
CA LYS A 186 55.83 20.35 8.32
C LYS A 186 55.18 19.26 9.19
N LEU A 187 54.91 18.08 8.62
CA LEU A 187 54.28 16.96 9.34
C LEU A 187 55.18 16.43 10.46
N ARG A 188 54.56 15.92 11.53
CA ARG A 188 55.20 15.40 12.74
C ARG A 188 55.03 13.88 12.83
N GLU A 189 55.91 13.23 13.57
CA GLU A 189 55.80 11.79 13.88
C GLU A 189 54.52 11.51 14.66
N GLY A 190 53.82 10.41 14.32
CA GLY A 190 52.53 10.03 14.92
C GLY A 190 51.31 10.83 14.43
N GLN A 191 51.50 11.89 13.65
CA GLN A 191 50.41 12.69 13.09
C GLN A 191 49.61 11.89 12.04
N ILE A 192 48.30 12.12 11.97
CA ILE A 192 47.40 11.48 11.00
C ILE A 192 47.16 12.40 9.81
N LEU A 193 47.23 11.86 8.60
CA LEU A 193 46.96 12.57 7.34
C LEU A 193 45.81 11.91 6.59
N PHE A 194 44.80 12.70 6.20
CA PHE A 194 43.80 12.33 5.20
C PHE A 194 43.99 13.19 3.96
N SER A 195 44.33 12.59 2.82
CA SER A 195 44.35 13.25 1.51
C SER A 195 44.27 12.21 0.39
N ASN A 196 44.15 12.63 -0.87
CA ASN A 196 44.60 11.74 -1.94
C ASN A 196 46.13 11.59 -1.85
N ILE A 197 46.64 10.40 -2.17
CA ILE A 197 48.07 10.04 -2.08
C ILE A 197 48.58 9.40 -3.38
N TYR A 198 47.76 8.60 -4.08
CA TYR A 198 48.14 7.86 -5.29
C TYR A 198 49.40 6.99 -5.10
N PRO A 199 49.39 6.02 -4.16
CA PRO A 199 50.60 5.29 -3.73
C PRO A 199 51.19 4.33 -4.77
N ARG A 200 50.50 4.06 -5.90
CA ARG A 200 51.08 3.34 -7.06
C ARG A 200 51.82 4.25 -8.04
N GLN A 201 51.70 5.57 -7.87
CA GLN A 201 52.20 6.58 -8.80
C GLN A 201 53.33 7.43 -8.18
N ASP A 202 53.28 7.69 -6.87
CA ASP A 202 54.34 8.41 -6.14
C ASP A 202 54.85 7.61 -4.92
N GLU A 203 55.62 6.55 -5.20
CA GLU A 203 56.33 5.77 -4.17
C GLU A 203 57.28 6.64 -3.33
N ALA A 204 57.82 7.72 -3.90
CA ALA A 204 58.75 8.62 -3.21
C ALA A 204 58.03 9.47 -2.14
N LEU A 205 56.77 9.84 -2.37
CA LEU A 205 55.91 10.45 -1.34
C LEU A 205 55.58 9.43 -0.23
N VAL A 206 55.21 8.20 -0.59
CA VAL A 206 54.91 7.14 0.39
C VAL A 206 56.11 6.87 1.30
N GLU A 207 57.31 6.75 0.74
CA GLU A 207 58.54 6.59 1.52
C GLU A 207 58.88 7.84 2.36
N SER A 208 58.58 9.05 1.87
CA SER A 208 58.76 10.29 2.64
C SER A 208 57.82 10.37 3.86
N LEU A 209 56.56 9.93 3.71
CA LEU A 209 55.59 9.84 4.80
C LEU A 209 55.97 8.74 5.80
N ARG A 210 56.45 7.59 5.30
CA ARG A 210 56.98 6.49 6.10
C ARG A 210 58.19 6.94 6.94
N ALA A 211 59.17 7.59 6.32
CA ALA A 211 60.37 8.09 6.99
C ALA A 211 60.08 9.19 8.03
N LYS A 212 58.94 9.90 7.90
CA LYS A 212 58.42 10.87 8.86
C LYS A 212 57.60 10.26 10.00
N GLY A 213 57.29 8.96 9.96
CA GLY A 213 56.45 8.30 10.97
C GLY A 213 54.98 8.74 10.96
N VAL A 214 54.49 9.22 9.81
CA VAL A 214 53.10 9.69 9.64
C VAL A 214 52.17 8.51 9.37
N THR A 215 50.95 8.56 9.93
CA THR A 215 49.87 7.62 9.59
C THR A 215 49.00 8.24 8.51
N ALA A 216 49.11 7.76 7.27
CA ALA A 216 48.46 8.37 6.11
C ALA A 216 47.35 7.48 5.53
N PHE A 217 46.16 8.07 5.37
CA PHE A 217 45.03 7.50 4.65
C PHE A 217 44.93 8.14 3.26
N GLY A 218 45.09 7.31 2.23
CA GLY A 218 44.84 7.67 0.84
C GLY A 218 43.35 7.58 0.53
N LEU A 219 42.70 8.72 0.38
CA LEU A 219 41.26 8.81 0.05
C LEU A 219 40.95 8.25 -1.35
N ASP A 220 41.96 8.23 -2.24
CA ASP A 220 41.94 7.54 -3.53
C ASP A 220 41.98 6.00 -3.44
N CYS A 221 42.32 5.46 -2.26
CA CYS A 221 42.42 4.02 -1.99
C CYS A 221 41.22 3.46 -1.21
N VAL A 222 40.14 4.23 -1.02
CA VAL A 222 38.87 3.76 -0.42
C VAL A 222 38.29 2.61 -1.25
N PRO A 223 37.99 1.43 -0.66
CA PRO A 223 37.43 0.30 -1.41
C PRO A 223 35.99 0.54 -1.88
N ARG A 224 35.77 0.47 -3.19
CA ARG A 224 34.43 0.46 -3.82
C ARG A 224 33.69 -0.88 -3.67
N THR A 225 34.31 -1.87 -3.04
CA THR A 225 33.77 -3.22 -2.82
C THR A 225 32.69 -3.30 -1.74
N ILE A 226 32.50 -2.22 -0.97
CA ILE A 226 31.69 -2.15 0.25
C ILE A 226 30.57 -1.11 0.04
N SER A 227 29.30 -1.48 0.24
CA SER A 227 28.16 -0.57 0.03
C SER A 227 28.29 0.74 0.84
N ARG A 228 28.51 0.65 2.16
CA ARG A 228 28.69 1.83 3.04
C ARG A 228 29.84 2.76 2.65
N ALA A 229 30.83 2.30 1.89
CA ALA A 229 31.98 3.12 1.49
C ALA A 229 31.63 4.16 0.41
N GLN A 230 30.51 3.99 -0.31
CA GLN A 230 30.02 4.99 -1.27
C GLN A 230 29.82 6.37 -0.62
N ALA A 231 29.40 6.42 0.65
CA ALA A 231 29.22 7.66 1.42
C ALA A 231 30.52 8.45 1.65
N PHE A 232 31.68 7.85 1.39
CA PHE A 232 33.00 8.49 1.52
C PHE A 232 33.96 8.24 0.34
N ASP A 233 33.46 7.81 -0.83
CA ASP A 233 34.25 7.79 -2.08
C ASP A 233 34.40 9.22 -2.64
N THR A 234 35.57 9.80 -2.38
CA THR A 234 35.94 11.14 -2.89
C THR A 234 36.08 11.18 -4.41
N LEU A 235 36.53 10.10 -5.03
CA LEU A 235 36.76 10.01 -6.47
C LEU A 235 35.43 10.00 -7.22
N SER A 236 34.42 9.30 -6.73
CA SER A 236 33.06 9.32 -7.30
C SER A 236 32.41 10.69 -7.16
N SER A 237 32.58 11.36 -6.01
CA SER A 237 32.12 12.75 -5.82
C SER A 237 32.77 13.73 -6.79
N MET A 238 34.09 13.64 -7.00
CA MET A 238 34.79 14.50 -7.96
C MET A 238 34.49 14.14 -9.43
N ALA A 239 34.23 12.87 -9.73
CA ALA A 239 33.81 12.42 -11.05
C ALA A 239 32.42 12.99 -11.43
N ASN A 240 31.45 12.93 -10.51
CA ASN A 240 30.11 13.49 -10.71
C ASN A 240 30.17 14.99 -11.04
N ILE A 241 30.89 15.78 -10.22
CA ILE A 241 31.09 17.22 -10.47
C ILE A 241 31.82 17.46 -11.80
N SER A 242 32.80 16.63 -12.16
CA SER A 242 33.52 16.76 -13.43
C SER A 242 32.58 16.54 -14.63
N GLY A 243 31.67 15.57 -14.56
CA GLY A 243 30.65 15.32 -15.59
C GLY A 243 29.67 16.47 -15.76
N TYR A 244 29.13 16.99 -14.64
CA TYR A 244 28.31 18.20 -14.64
C TYR A 244 29.06 19.40 -15.24
N ARG A 245 30.29 19.66 -14.77
CA ARG A 245 31.09 20.80 -15.24
C ARG A 245 31.49 20.66 -16.71
N ALA A 246 31.69 19.44 -17.21
CA ALA A 246 31.97 19.19 -18.62
C ALA A 246 30.90 19.82 -19.53
N ILE A 247 29.63 19.60 -19.19
CA ILE A 247 28.49 20.10 -19.95
C ILE A 247 28.34 21.62 -19.80
N VAL A 248 28.62 22.18 -18.62
CA VAL A 248 28.63 23.65 -18.42
C VAL A 248 29.73 24.33 -19.26
N GLU A 249 30.95 23.77 -19.30
CA GLU A 249 32.02 24.28 -20.18
C GLU A 249 31.66 24.09 -21.67
N ALA A 250 31.03 22.97 -22.03
CA ALA A 250 30.56 22.74 -23.39
C ALA A 250 29.48 23.75 -23.83
N ALA A 251 28.52 24.06 -22.95
CA ALA A 251 27.48 25.06 -23.19
C ALA A 251 28.03 26.49 -23.28
N ASN A 252 29.07 26.81 -22.51
CA ASN A 252 29.79 28.08 -22.61
C ASN A 252 30.61 28.20 -23.91
N ALA A 253 31.08 27.09 -24.47
CA ALA A 253 31.88 27.05 -25.70
C ALA A 253 31.05 26.87 -26.99
N LEU A 254 29.83 26.33 -26.91
CA LEU A 254 28.96 26.06 -28.06
C LEU A 254 28.20 27.33 -28.49
N PRO A 255 28.33 27.80 -29.75
CA PRO A 255 27.65 29.00 -30.24
C PRO A 255 26.18 28.75 -30.64
N ARG A 256 25.50 27.80 -30.00
CA ARG A 256 24.16 27.29 -30.33
C ARG A 256 23.42 26.84 -29.06
N PHE A 257 22.08 26.81 -29.10
CA PHE A 257 21.28 26.31 -27.98
C PHE A 257 21.40 24.79 -27.80
N PHE A 258 21.31 24.33 -26.55
CA PHE A 258 21.15 22.90 -26.23
C PHE A 258 19.73 22.42 -26.51
N ALA A 259 18.74 23.08 -25.88
CA ALA A 259 17.33 22.80 -26.08
C ALA A 259 16.86 23.24 -27.46
N GLY A 260 16.16 22.35 -28.17
CA GLY A 260 15.46 22.68 -29.41
C GLY A 260 14.25 23.58 -29.13
N GLN A 261 13.95 24.49 -30.06
CA GLN A 261 12.88 25.48 -29.90
C GLN A 261 12.15 25.74 -31.22
N PHE A 262 10.83 25.69 -31.20
CA PHE A 262 9.99 26.11 -32.32
C PHE A 262 9.55 27.57 -32.12
N THR A 263 9.92 28.45 -33.04
CA THR A 263 9.67 29.89 -32.93
C THR A 263 9.08 30.47 -34.21
N MET A 264 8.55 31.69 -34.16
CA MET A 264 8.11 32.43 -35.36
C MET A 264 9.26 32.75 -36.34
N ALA A 265 10.53 32.64 -35.90
CA ALA A 265 11.71 32.77 -36.75
C ALA A 265 12.19 31.44 -37.35
N GLY A 266 11.55 30.32 -36.99
CA GLY A 266 11.89 28.97 -37.46
C GLY A 266 12.05 27.95 -36.34
N ASN A 267 12.32 26.70 -36.75
CA ASN A 267 12.62 25.59 -35.86
C ASN A 267 14.14 25.49 -35.63
N VAL A 268 14.59 25.60 -34.39
CA VAL A 268 15.98 25.35 -33.99
C VAL A 268 16.06 23.93 -33.42
N PRO A 269 16.80 23.00 -34.06
CA PRO A 269 16.96 21.65 -33.52
C PRO A 269 17.77 21.65 -32.21
N PRO A 270 17.54 20.69 -31.31
CA PRO A 270 18.39 20.50 -30.14
C PRO A 270 19.80 20.10 -30.54
N ALA A 271 20.78 20.42 -29.69
CA ALA A 271 22.15 19.95 -29.85
C ALA A 271 22.23 18.43 -29.68
N LYS A 272 23.10 17.77 -30.47
CA LYS A 272 23.48 16.36 -30.28
C LYS A 272 24.75 16.26 -29.42
N VAL A 273 24.70 15.49 -28.33
CA VAL A 273 25.82 15.24 -27.42
C VAL A 273 26.18 13.75 -27.43
N LEU A 274 27.44 13.43 -27.72
CA LEU A 274 28.00 12.08 -27.52
C LEU A 274 28.77 12.05 -26.18
N VAL A 275 28.56 11.01 -25.37
CA VAL A 275 29.33 10.73 -24.16
C VAL A 275 30.03 9.38 -24.28
N VAL A 276 31.36 9.37 -24.26
CA VAL A 276 32.18 8.16 -24.39
C VAL A 276 32.72 7.75 -23.02
N GLY A 277 32.20 6.63 -22.51
CA GLY A 277 32.32 6.18 -21.12
C GLY A 277 31.09 6.59 -20.30
N ALA A 278 30.42 5.63 -19.69
CA ALA A 278 29.28 5.78 -18.78
C ALA A 278 29.66 5.33 -17.35
N GLY A 279 30.83 5.77 -16.89
CA GLY A 279 31.14 5.83 -15.45
C GLY A 279 30.43 7.00 -14.77
N VAL A 280 30.70 7.24 -13.48
CA VAL A 280 30.05 8.30 -12.67
C VAL A 280 30.13 9.69 -13.34
N ALA A 281 31.25 10.04 -13.98
CA ALA A 281 31.38 11.29 -14.73
C ALA A 281 30.57 11.29 -16.05
N GLY A 282 30.50 10.15 -16.73
CA GLY A 282 29.70 9.96 -17.95
C GLY A 282 28.21 10.11 -17.68
N LEU A 283 27.68 9.39 -16.68
CA LEU A 283 26.27 9.47 -16.28
C LEU A 283 25.89 10.89 -15.79
N ALA A 284 26.77 11.56 -15.05
CA ALA A 284 26.55 12.96 -14.66
C ALA A 284 26.53 13.92 -15.88
N ALA A 285 27.38 13.69 -16.89
CA ALA A 285 27.33 14.42 -18.15
C ALA A 285 26.05 14.12 -18.96
N VAL A 286 25.62 12.85 -19.01
CA VAL A 286 24.36 12.42 -19.63
C VAL A 286 23.17 13.15 -19.02
N GLN A 287 23.03 13.10 -17.68
CA GLN A 287 21.93 13.78 -16.98
C GLN A 287 21.94 15.29 -17.23
N THR A 288 23.11 15.92 -17.15
CA THR A 288 23.23 17.37 -17.30
C THR A 288 22.88 17.82 -18.71
N ALA A 289 23.36 17.11 -19.74
CA ALA A 289 23.01 17.38 -21.14
C ALA A 289 21.52 17.14 -21.41
N LYS A 290 20.93 16.07 -20.86
CA LYS A 290 19.51 15.74 -21.01
C LYS A 290 18.62 16.80 -20.35
N ASN A 291 18.96 17.22 -19.13
CA ASN A 291 18.24 18.28 -18.39
C ASN A 291 18.33 19.65 -19.10
N MET A 292 19.40 19.89 -19.86
CA MET A 292 19.54 21.08 -20.71
C MET A 292 18.81 20.96 -22.07
N GLY A 293 18.08 19.88 -22.32
CA GLY A 293 17.22 19.68 -23.49
C GLY A 293 17.94 19.17 -24.75
N ALA A 294 19.16 18.66 -24.62
CA ALA A 294 19.90 18.06 -25.73
C ALA A 294 19.44 16.63 -26.06
N ILE A 295 19.73 16.17 -27.28
CA ILE A 295 19.70 14.75 -27.64
C ILE A 295 21.03 14.15 -27.19
N VAL A 296 20.99 13.17 -26.29
CA VAL A 296 22.18 12.55 -25.70
C VAL A 296 22.31 11.12 -26.19
N ARG A 297 23.50 10.79 -26.66
CA ARG A 297 23.97 9.45 -27.01
C ARG A 297 25.12 9.08 -26.07
N ALA A 298 25.18 7.85 -25.60
CA ALA A 298 26.31 7.39 -24.79
C ALA A 298 26.78 5.99 -25.21
N PHE A 299 28.06 5.72 -24.97
CA PHE A 299 28.72 4.45 -25.25
C PHE A 299 29.57 4.02 -24.04
N ASP A 300 29.55 2.74 -23.71
CA ASP A 300 30.44 2.10 -22.73
C ASP A 300 30.63 0.62 -23.11
N VAL A 301 31.77 0.04 -22.80
CA VAL A 301 32.09 -1.37 -23.12
C VAL A 301 31.48 -2.37 -22.12
N ARG A 302 30.83 -1.89 -21.05
CA ARG A 302 30.19 -2.70 -20.00
C ARG A 302 28.68 -2.74 -20.22
N ALA A 303 28.11 -3.95 -20.38
CA ALA A 303 26.67 -4.13 -20.61
C ALA A 303 25.80 -3.51 -19.50
N ALA A 304 26.24 -3.62 -18.23
CA ALA A 304 25.56 -3.04 -17.08
C ALA A 304 25.42 -1.49 -17.11
N ALA A 305 26.12 -0.79 -18.01
CA ALA A 305 25.95 0.65 -18.20
C ALA A 305 24.80 1.01 -19.16
N ARG A 306 24.26 0.05 -19.93
CA ARG A 306 23.13 0.26 -20.85
C ARG A 306 21.89 0.76 -20.12
N GLU A 307 21.43 0.00 -19.15
CA GLU A 307 20.23 0.29 -18.35
C GLU A 307 20.34 1.64 -17.63
N GLN A 308 21.56 1.97 -17.18
CA GLN A 308 21.88 3.26 -16.54
C GLN A 308 21.80 4.43 -17.53
N VAL A 309 22.16 4.25 -18.80
CA VAL A 309 22.04 5.27 -19.86
C VAL A 309 20.59 5.41 -20.35
N GLU A 310 19.90 4.29 -20.56
CA GLU A 310 18.53 4.26 -21.10
C GLU A 310 17.50 4.78 -20.08
N SER A 311 17.65 4.47 -18.79
CA SER A 311 16.81 5.02 -17.70
C SER A 311 16.97 6.53 -17.53
N MET A 312 18.16 7.09 -17.81
CA MET A 312 18.41 8.54 -17.90
C MET A 312 17.87 9.16 -19.21
N GLY A 313 17.22 8.37 -20.06
CA GLY A 313 16.58 8.81 -21.31
C GLY A 313 17.56 9.12 -22.44
N ALA A 314 18.76 8.55 -22.43
CA ALA A 314 19.75 8.69 -23.49
C ALA A 314 19.78 7.45 -24.41
N GLU A 315 20.24 7.65 -25.65
CA GLU A 315 20.41 6.60 -26.65
C GLU A 315 21.73 5.86 -26.37
N PHE A 316 21.67 4.63 -25.85
CA PHE A 316 22.86 3.78 -25.72
C PHE A 316 23.29 3.28 -27.10
N LEU A 317 24.58 3.35 -27.39
CA LEU A 317 25.17 2.94 -28.65
C LEU A 317 25.86 1.58 -28.50
N GLU A 318 25.71 0.72 -29.50
CA GLU A 318 26.26 -0.63 -29.52
C GLU A 318 27.23 -0.82 -30.70
N VAL A 319 28.12 -1.80 -30.58
CA VAL A 319 29.04 -2.24 -31.63
C VAL A 319 28.62 -3.64 -32.08
N GLU A 320 28.69 -3.94 -33.38
CA GLU A 320 28.21 -5.20 -33.99
C GLU A 320 29.07 -6.45 -33.65
N LEU A 321 29.86 -6.40 -32.57
CA LEU A 321 30.74 -7.46 -32.08
C LEU A 321 30.50 -7.70 -30.58
N GLU A 322 29.95 -8.87 -30.24
CA GLU A 322 29.73 -9.28 -28.85
C GLU A 322 31.06 -9.69 -28.17
N GLU A 323 31.75 -8.73 -27.56
CA GLU A 323 32.79 -8.98 -26.56
C GLU A 323 32.39 -8.31 -25.24
N SER A 324 32.25 -9.07 -24.15
CA SER A 324 32.06 -8.47 -22.82
C SER A 324 33.31 -7.67 -22.43
N GLY A 325 33.14 -6.37 -22.15
CA GLY A 325 34.21 -5.47 -21.69
C GLY A 325 34.40 -5.40 -20.17
N GLU A 326 33.78 -6.29 -19.41
CA GLU A 326 33.82 -6.26 -17.95
C GLU A 326 35.19 -6.67 -17.37
N GLY A 327 35.57 -6.00 -16.28
CA GLY A 327 36.82 -6.22 -15.56
C GLY A 327 36.61 -6.20 -14.03
N ALA A 328 37.67 -6.53 -13.30
CA ALA A 328 37.61 -6.69 -11.85
C ALA A 328 37.21 -5.39 -11.14
N GLY A 329 36.22 -5.47 -10.24
CA GLY A 329 35.76 -4.34 -9.42
C GLY A 329 34.91 -3.30 -10.16
N GLY A 330 34.24 -3.66 -11.26
CA GLY A 330 33.32 -2.78 -12.00
C GLY A 330 34.00 -1.83 -13.01
N TYR A 331 35.33 -1.91 -13.13
CA TYR A 331 36.10 -1.26 -14.19
C TYR A 331 35.99 -2.02 -15.51
N ALA A 332 36.23 -1.33 -16.62
CA ALA A 332 36.40 -1.97 -17.93
C ALA A 332 37.78 -2.65 -18.04
N LYS A 333 37.88 -3.70 -18.87
CA LYS A 333 39.16 -4.24 -19.36
C LYS A 333 39.56 -3.60 -20.70
N GLU A 334 40.72 -4.01 -21.20
CA GLU A 334 41.20 -3.70 -22.56
C GLU A 334 40.58 -4.68 -23.56
N MET A 335 40.03 -4.16 -24.66
CA MET A 335 39.25 -4.91 -25.66
C MET A 335 40.11 -5.48 -26.79
N SER A 336 39.56 -6.40 -27.59
CA SER A 336 40.23 -6.91 -28.80
C SER A 336 40.52 -5.80 -29.83
N PRO A 337 41.59 -5.91 -30.64
CA PRO A 337 41.87 -5.00 -31.75
C PRO A 337 40.70 -4.87 -32.74
N GLU A 338 39.97 -5.96 -32.95
CA GLU A 338 38.78 -6.04 -33.80
C GLU A 338 37.62 -5.21 -33.23
N PHE A 339 37.34 -5.33 -31.92
CA PHE A 339 36.36 -4.49 -31.24
C PHE A 339 36.75 -3.01 -31.29
N ILE A 340 38.02 -2.68 -31.01
CA ILE A 340 38.53 -1.29 -31.07
C ILE A 340 38.39 -0.71 -32.49
N ALA A 341 38.61 -1.50 -33.54
CA ALA A 341 38.41 -1.03 -34.91
C ALA A 341 36.94 -0.66 -35.20
N ALA A 342 35.98 -1.44 -34.71
CA ALA A 342 34.56 -1.18 -34.88
C ALA A 342 34.04 -0.04 -33.97
N GLU A 343 34.54 0.06 -32.74
CA GLU A 343 34.35 1.20 -31.82
C GLU A 343 34.82 2.52 -32.48
N MET A 344 35.99 2.51 -33.12
CA MET A 344 36.51 3.68 -33.84
C MET A 344 35.66 4.02 -35.08
N GLU A 345 35.08 3.04 -35.79
CA GLU A 345 34.15 3.31 -36.89
C GLU A 345 32.82 3.93 -36.38
N LEU A 346 32.31 3.43 -35.25
CA LEU A 346 31.14 4.00 -34.57
C LEU A 346 31.40 5.47 -34.17
N PHE A 347 32.53 5.78 -33.53
CA PHE A 347 32.88 7.16 -33.18
C PHE A 347 33.08 8.05 -34.41
N ALA A 348 33.67 7.55 -35.50
CA ALA A 348 33.78 8.31 -36.75
C ALA A 348 32.41 8.73 -37.31
N LYS A 349 31.41 7.82 -37.28
CA LYS A 349 30.02 8.12 -37.68
C LYS A 349 29.38 9.15 -36.75
N GLN A 350 29.53 8.99 -35.44
CA GLN A 350 28.90 9.87 -34.44
C GLN A 350 29.51 11.28 -34.39
N CYS A 351 30.84 11.42 -34.52
CA CYS A 351 31.51 12.73 -34.55
C CYS A 351 31.04 13.62 -35.71
N ALA A 352 30.70 13.04 -36.87
CA ALA A 352 30.17 13.79 -38.01
C ALA A 352 28.74 14.33 -37.77
N GLU A 353 27.94 13.67 -36.91
CA GLU A 353 26.60 14.13 -36.56
C GLU A 353 26.54 15.06 -35.35
N CYS A 354 27.38 14.81 -34.34
CA CYS A 354 27.26 15.42 -33.03
C CYS A 354 27.86 16.82 -32.93
N ASP A 355 27.24 17.64 -32.08
CA ASP A 355 27.61 19.02 -31.83
C ASP A 355 28.56 19.14 -30.63
N ILE A 356 28.49 18.18 -29.69
CA ILE A 356 29.40 18.03 -28.56
C ILE A 356 29.86 16.56 -28.44
N VAL A 357 31.14 16.36 -28.11
CA VAL A 357 31.68 15.06 -27.68
C VAL A 357 32.34 15.22 -26.30
N VAL A 358 31.90 14.44 -25.32
CA VAL A 358 32.51 14.35 -23.98
C VAL A 358 33.17 12.97 -23.84
N THR A 359 34.44 12.91 -23.44
CA THR A 359 35.17 11.64 -23.28
C THR A 359 35.63 11.46 -21.84
N THR A 360 35.32 10.29 -21.25
CA THR A 360 35.57 9.97 -19.83
C THR A 360 36.27 8.61 -19.64
N ALA A 361 36.81 8.01 -20.71
CA ALA A 361 37.40 6.67 -20.67
C ALA A 361 38.79 6.72 -20.02
N LEU A 362 38.89 6.29 -18.76
CA LEU A 362 40.11 6.35 -17.96
C LEU A 362 40.32 5.05 -17.17
N ILE A 363 41.47 4.41 -17.36
CA ILE A 363 41.89 3.22 -16.61
C ILE A 363 42.94 3.66 -15.57
N PRO A 364 42.71 3.50 -14.26
CA PRO A 364 43.65 3.95 -13.22
C PRO A 364 45.07 3.37 -13.39
N GLY A 365 46.07 4.25 -13.42
CA GLY A 365 47.48 3.86 -13.56
C GLY A 365 47.95 3.56 -14.98
N ARG A 366 47.10 3.76 -16.00
CA ARG A 366 47.48 3.70 -17.43
C ARG A 366 47.24 5.04 -18.12
N PRO A 367 47.91 5.32 -19.26
CA PRO A 367 47.53 6.42 -20.14
C PRO A 367 46.09 6.27 -20.64
N ALA A 368 45.42 7.39 -20.94
CA ALA A 368 44.08 7.38 -21.53
C ALA A 368 44.09 6.80 -22.96
N PRO A 369 43.16 5.91 -23.33
CA PRO A 369 43.07 5.37 -24.69
C PRO A 369 42.65 6.47 -25.69
N LYS A 370 43.28 6.50 -26.87
CA LYS A 370 43.00 7.48 -27.93
C LYS A 370 41.80 7.07 -28.78
N LEU A 371 40.61 7.34 -28.26
CA LEU A 371 39.31 7.00 -28.85
C LEU A 371 38.83 8.01 -29.89
N ILE A 372 39.26 9.28 -29.83
CA ILE A 372 38.85 10.31 -30.80
C ILE A 372 40.07 10.85 -31.53
N SER A 373 40.28 10.35 -32.75
CA SER A 373 41.37 10.77 -33.63
C SER A 373 41.21 12.22 -34.11
N LYS A 374 42.33 12.84 -34.50
CA LYS A 374 42.34 14.20 -35.06
C LYS A 374 41.46 14.31 -36.31
N ALA A 375 41.38 13.25 -37.12
CA ALA A 375 40.51 13.18 -38.29
C ALA A 375 39.01 13.20 -37.92
N MET A 376 38.62 12.58 -36.80
CA MET A 376 37.24 12.63 -36.28
C MET A 376 36.89 14.01 -35.74
N VAL A 377 37.84 14.73 -35.11
CA VAL A 377 37.64 16.13 -34.71
C VAL A 377 37.58 17.05 -35.94
N GLU A 378 38.36 16.76 -36.98
CA GLU A 378 38.37 17.52 -38.24
C GLU A 378 37.12 17.27 -39.12
N SER A 379 36.38 16.16 -38.92
CA SER A 379 35.08 15.90 -39.56
C SER A 379 33.87 16.50 -38.83
N MET A 380 34.03 16.94 -37.57
CA MET A 380 32.97 17.63 -36.84
C MET A 380 32.61 18.98 -37.47
N ARG A 381 31.39 19.43 -37.23
CA ARG A 381 30.87 20.72 -37.71
C ARG A 381 31.66 21.90 -37.13
N PRO A 382 31.92 22.97 -37.90
CA PRO A 382 32.54 24.18 -37.38
C PRO A 382 31.75 24.77 -36.20
N GLY A 383 32.42 25.02 -35.08
CA GLY A 383 31.77 25.46 -33.85
C GLY A 383 31.14 24.36 -33.00
N SER A 384 31.34 23.07 -33.33
CA SER A 384 31.18 21.99 -32.34
C SER A 384 32.23 22.09 -31.22
N VAL A 385 32.01 21.37 -30.12
CA VAL A 385 32.89 21.36 -28.95
C VAL A 385 33.31 19.93 -28.59
N THR A 386 34.54 19.74 -28.11
CA THR A 386 34.95 18.51 -27.43
C THR A 386 35.42 18.81 -26.00
N VAL A 387 35.13 17.91 -25.06
CA VAL A 387 35.54 18.03 -23.65
C VAL A 387 36.16 16.73 -23.18
N ASP A 388 37.44 16.76 -22.83
CA ASP A 388 38.24 15.58 -22.55
C ASP A 388 38.54 15.45 -21.05
N LEU A 389 37.74 14.64 -20.33
CA LEU A 389 37.90 14.44 -18.88
C LEU A 389 39.14 13.60 -18.53
N ALA A 390 39.70 12.89 -19.50
CA ALA A 390 40.91 12.09 -19.32
C ALA A 390 42.20 12.91 -19.57
N ALA A 391 42.11 14.23 -19.80
CA ALA A 391 43.23 15.09 -20.17
C ALA A 391 44.45 15.02 -19.23
N GLU A 392 44.25 14.80 -17.93
CA GLU A 392 45.34 14.65 -16.94
C GLU A 392 46.17 13.37 -17.18
N ALA A 393 45.55 12.30 -17.70
CA ALA A 393 46.18 11.04 -18.08
C ALA A 393 46.57 10.98 -19.59
N GLY A 394 46.66 12.14 -20.25
CA GLY A 394 47.02 12.27 -21.67
C GLY A 394 45.84 12.50 -22.62
N GLY A 395 44.59 12.40 -22.15
CA GLY A 395 43.36 12.67 -22.89
C GLY A 395 42.92 11.55 -23.83
N ASN A 396 41.61 11.37 -24.02
CA ASN A 396 41.08 10.44 -25.03
C ASN A 396 41.14 10.99 -26.46
N ILE A 397 41.28 12.31 -26.62
CA ILE A 397 41.26 12.98 -27.92
C ILE A 397 42.69 13.31 -28.37
N GLU A 398 43.02 13.10 -29.64
CA GLU A 398 44.37 13.39 -30.16
C GLU A 398 44.68 14.90 -30.21
N SER A 399 43.67 15.76 -30.33
CA SER A 399 43.82 17.22 -30.32
C SER A 399 43.90 17.84 -28.91
N THR A 400 43.70 17.06 -27.84
CA THR A 400 43.72 17.58 -26.46
C THR A 400 45.10 18.11 -26.08
N VAL A 401 45.13 19.36 -25.60
CA VAL A 401 46.30 19.96 -24.95
C VAL A 401 45.95 20.17 -23.48
N PRO A 402 46.51 19.35 -22.55
CA PRO A 402 46.13 19.41 -21.13
C PRO A 402 46.29 20.80 -20.51
N GLY A 403 45.31 21.17 -19.68
CA GLY A 403 45.21 22.47 -19.01
C GLY A 403 44.77 23.63 -19.92
N LYS A 404 44.41 23.38 -21.19
CA LYS A 404 44.08 24.44 -22.15
C LYS A 404 42.78 24.18 -22.91
N VAL A 405 42.20 25.27 -23.40
CA VAL A 405 41.22 25.24 -24.51
C VAL A 405 41.96 25.64 -25.78
N ILE A 406 41.79 24.87 -26.85
CA ILE A 406 42.31 25.21 -28.18
C ILE A 406 41.16 25.29 -29.19
N ARG A 407 41.42 25.93 -30.33
CA ARG A 407 40.52 25.89 -31.49
C ARG A 407 41.25 25.28 -32.68
N THR A 408 40.63 24.29 -33.32
CA THR A 408 41.17 23.60 -34.49
C THR A 408 41.05 24.46 -35.77
N SER A 409 41.73 24.04 -36.83
CA SER A 409 41.65 24.63 -38.18
C SER A 409 40.24 24.57 -38.79
N ASN A 410 39.47 23.50 -38.56
CA ASN A 410 38.06 23.40 -38.94
C ASN A 410 37.11 24.16 -37.98
N GLY A 411 37.64 24.82 -36.94
CA GLY A 411 36.89 25.73 -36.08
C GLY A 411 36.15 25.08 -34.91
N VAL A 412 36.48 23.84 -34.54
CA VAL A 412 35.99 23.12 -33.34
C VAL A 412 36.76 23.60 -32.11
N THR A 413 36.09 23.68 -30.97
CA THR A 413 36.70 24.08 -29.69
C THR A 413 37.00 22.83 -28.85
N CYS A 414 38.27 22.56 -28.54
CA CYS A 414 38.67 21.40 -27.72
C CYS A 414 39.05 21.86 -26.31
N VAL A 415 38.33 21.37 -25.30
CA VAL A 415 38.48 21.71 -23.87
C VAL A 415 39.23 20.58 -23.16
N GLY A 416 40.50 20.81 -22.82
CA GLY A 416 41.37 19.85 -22.13
C GLY A 416 41.68 20.23 -20.67
N TYR A 417 40.72 20.81 -19.95
CA TYR A 417 40.91 21.24 -18.55
C TYR A 417 41.15 20.06 -17.60
N THR A 418 42.20 20.15 -16.78
CA THR A 418 42.61 19.13 -15.78
C THR A 418 42.19 19.52 -14.35
N ASP A 419 41.31 20.50 -14.20
CA ASP A 419 40.97 21.19 -12.96
C ASP A 419 39.45 21.39 -12.79
N LEU A 420 38.62 20.58 -13.48
CA LEU A 420 37.17 20.77 -13.55
C LEU A 420 36.45 20.84 -12.18
N PRO A 421 36.80 20.03 -11.15
CA PRO A 421 36.28 20.25 -9.79
C PRO A 421 36.71 21.59 -9.17
N SER A 422 37.93 22.08 -9.46
CA SER A 422 38.40 23.42 -9.01
C SER A 422 37.54 24.55 -9.60
N ARG A 423 36.90 24.33 -10.76
CA ARG A 423 35.96 25.26 -11.41
C ARG A 423 34.55 25.23 -10.81
N CYS A 424 34.29 24.30 -9.89
CA CYS A 424 33.12 24.21 -9.03
C CYS A 424 33.57 24.08 -7.56
N ALA A 425 34.42 25.02 -7.12
CA ALA A 425 35.19 24.93 -5.89
C ALA A 425 34.34 24.72 -4.62
N GLY A 426 33.29 25.54 -4.41
CA GLY A 426 32.37 25.41 -3.27
C GLY A 426 31.76 24.02 -3.17
N GLN A 427 30.94 23.63 -4.14
CA GLN A 427 30.28 22.31 -4.19
C GLN A 427 31.26 21.12 -4.05
N SER A 428 32.45 21.23 -4.66
CA SER A 428 33.48 20.20 -4.52
C SER A 428 34.00 20.09 -3.10
N SER A 429 34.22 21.22 -2.42
CA SER A 429 34.65 21.28 -1.03
C SER A 429 33.54 20.79 -0.07
N THR A 430 32.27 21.04 -0.41
CA THR A 430 31.11 20.50 0.33
C THR A 430 31.05 18.97 0.24
N LEU A 431 31.14 18.38 -0.96
CA LEU A 431 31.06 16.92 -1.12
C LEU A 431 32.33 16.21 -0.60
N PHE A 432 33.52 16.70 -0.96
CA PHE A 432 34.79 16.13 -0.51
C PHE A 432 34.94 16.22 1.02
N GLY A 433 34.54 17.35 1.61
CA GLY A 433 34.49 17.52 3.06
C GLY A 433 33.47 16.59 3.74
N ASN A 434 32.30 16.38 3.13
CA ASN A 434 31.34 15.39 3.62
C ASN A 434 31.90 13.96 3.57
N ASN A 435 32.62 13.58 2.50
CA ASN A 435 33.26 12.27 2.41
C ASN A 435 34.30 12.09 3.53
N ILE A 436 35.19 13.06 3.76
CA ILE A 436 36.18 13.01 4.85
C ILE A 436 35.48 12.92 6.22
N ALA A 437 34.49 13.77 6.49
CA ALA A 437 33.77 13.77 7.76
C ALA A 437 33.04 12.44 8.00
N ASN A 438 32.35 11.91 6.98
CA ASN A 438 31.69 10.60 7.05
C ASN A 438 32.71 9.48 7.31
N PHE A 439 33.88 9.50 6.66
CA PHE A 439 34.93 8.49 6.85
C PHE A 439 35.50 8.51 8.28
N ILE A 440 35.88 9.70 8.77
CA ILE A 440 36.40 9.90 10.14
C ILE A 440 35.38 9.42 11.19
N MET A 441 34.09 9.75 11.00
CA MET A 441 33.02 9.30 11.90
C MET A 441 32.76 7.78 11.82
N SER A 442 33.04 7.14 10.66
CA SER A 442 32.85 5.69 10.48
C SER A 442 33.95 4.82 11.10
N MET A 443 35.12 5.38 11.38
CA MET A 443 36.22 4.66 12.07
C MET A 443 35.86 4.35 13.52
N GLY A 444 35.19 5.29 14.18
CA GLY A 444 34.80 5.23 15.59
C GLY A 444 33.47 4.54 15.87
N ASP A 445 33.08 4.51 17.15
CA ASP A 445 31.67 4.42 17.53
C ASP A 445 31.16 5.83 17.87
N ALA A 446 30.26 6.35 17.04
CA ALA A 446 29.64 7.64 17.23
C ALA A 446 28.74 7.73 18.48
N LYS A 447 28.35 6.58 19.07
CA LYS A 447 27.60 6.50 20.34
C LYS A 447 28.51 6.59 21.56
N GLU A 448 29.79 6.21 21.46
CA GLU A 448 30.79 6.35 22.54
C GLU A 448 31.71 7.58 22.39
N GLY A 449 31.71 8.26 21.23
CA GLY A 449 32.48 9.48 21.00
C GLY A 449 33.99 9.26 20.88
N ARG A 450 34.41 8.11 20.33
CA ARG A 450 35.83 7.72 20.22
C ARG A 450 36.25 7.47 18.77
N PHE A 451 37.47 7.88 18.45
CA PHE A 451 38.21 7.56 17.23
C PHE A 451 39.10 6.32 17.44
N GLU A 452 39.05 5.35 16.53
CA GLU A 452 39.88 4.14 16.61
C GLU A 452 40.30 3.66 15.21
N ILE A 453 41.57 3.29 15.03
CA ILE A 453 42.08 2.76 13.76
C ILE A 453 42.01 1.22 13.79
N ARG A 454 40.81 0.71 13.51
CA ARG A 454 40.51 -0.72 13.40
C ARG A 454 41.04 -1.29 12.08
N LEU A 455 41.87 -2.34 12.15
CA LEU A 455 42.51 -2.98 10.98
C LEU A 455 41.67 -4.13 10.40
N ASP A 456 40.64 -4.54 11.13
CA ASP A 456 39.55 -5.44 10.75
C ASP A 456 38.49 -4.76 9.86
N ASP A 457 38.38 -3.43 9.92
CA ASP A 457 37.51 -2.67 9.02
C ASP A 457 38.14 -2.57 7.61
N GLU A 458 37.52 -3.22 6.61
CA GLU A 458 37.99 -3.25 5.22
C GLU A 458 38.20 -1.84 4.62
N ALA A 459 37.35 -0.86 4.98
CA ALA A 459 37.46 0.50 4.45
C ALA A 459 38.65 1.25 5.06
N VAL A 460 38.84 1.13 6.38
CA VAL A 460 39.99 1.71 7.10
C VAL A 460 41.28 1.05 6.61
N ARG A 461 41.31 -0.28 6.52
CA ARG A 461 42.48 -1.05 6.07
C ARG A 461 42.80 -0.80 4.60
N GLY A 462 41.80 -0.60 3.74
CA GLY A 462 41.96 -0.31 2.31
C GLY A 462 42.61 1.04 2.05
N ALA A 463 42.15 2.09 2.74
CA ALA A 463 42.68 3.44 2.59
C ALA A 463 44.03 3.66 3.31
N LEU A 464 44.41 2.82 4.27
CA LEU A 464 45.64 2.99 5.07
C LEU A 464 46.92 2.72 4.24
N VAL A 465 47.68 3.78 3.94
CA VAL A 465 48.91 3.74 3.13
C VAL A 465 50.16 3.60 3.99
N THR A 466 50.27 4.37 5.07
CA THR A 466 51.36 4.25 6.07
C THR A 466 50.81 4.28 7.48
N GLN A 467 51.50 3.62 8.41
CA GLN A 467 51.19 3.67 9.85
C GLN A 467 52.47 3.50 10.66
N ASN A 468 52.75 4.42 11.59
CA ASN A 468 53.84 4.34 12.57
C ASN A 468 55.19 3.86 11.97
N GLY A 469 55.63 4.48 10.89
CA GLY A 469 56.92 4.18 10.22
C GLY A 469 56.93 2.95 9.30
N LYS A 470 55.78 2.28 9.11
CA LYS A 470 55.58 1.14 8.19
C LYS A 470 54.74 1.57 6.98
N ILE A 471 54.98 0.94 5.83
CA ILE A 471 54.07 0.99 4.68
C ILE A 471 53.03 -0.12 4.87
N MET A 472 51.76 0.25 4.70
CA MET A 472 50.59 -0.63 4.80
C MET A 472 49.94 -0.87 3.43
N PHE A 473 50.39 -0.18 2.39
CA PHE A 473 49.98 -0.40 1.00
C PHE A 473 50.84 -1.49 0.31
N PRO A 474 50.27 -2.34 -0.56
CA PRO A 474 48.84 -2.50 -0.83
C PRO A 474 48.10 -3.17 0.35
N PRO A 475 46.77 -2.98 0.46
CA PRO A 475 45.96 -3.83 1.32
C PRO A 475 46.08 -5.30 0.89
N PRO A 476 45.88 -6.27 1.81
CA PRO A 476 45.75 -7.67 1.42
C PRO A 476 44.60 -7.80 0.42
N PRO A 477 44.65 -8.75 -0.53
CA PRO A 477 43.48 -9.07 -1.33
C PRO A 477 42.34 -9.44 -0.37
N PRO A 478 41.10 -8.96 -0.60
CA PRO A 478 39.98 -9.37 0.22
C PRO A 478 39.84 -10.90 0.16
N PRO A 479 39.31 -11.55 1.22
CA PRO A 479 38.89 -12.94 1.08
C PRO A 479 38.00 -13.04 -0.16
N PRO A 480 38.09 -14.13 -0.96
CA PRO A 480 37.23 -14.28 -2.12
C PRO A 480 35.80 -14.11 -1.64
N LYS A 481 35.11 -13.06 -2.15
CA LYS A 481 33.71 -12.85 -1.83
C LYS A 481 32.99 -14.19 -2.03
N PRO A 482 31.99 -14.54 -1.20
CA PRO A 482 30.97 -15.46 -1.68
C PRO A 482 30.56 -14.93 -3.05
N VAL A 483 30.83 -15.69 -4.11
CA VAL A 483 30.28 -15.35 -5.43
C VAL A 483 28.80 -15.18 -5.16
N PRO A 484 28.19 -14.00 -5.44
CA PRO A 484 26.79 -13.80 -5.15
C PRO A 484 26.08 -14.95 -5.84
N VAL A 485 25.46 -15.82 -5.05
CA VAL A 485 24.78 -16.99 -5.60
C VAL A 485 23.52 -16.45 -6.22
N ARG A 486 23.68 -15.94 -7.45
CA ARG A 486 22.65 -15.86 -8.49
C ARG A 486 21.95 -17.20 -8.39
N ALA A 487 20.77 -17.19 -7.76
CA ALA A 487 20.13 -18.39 -7.24
C ALA A 487 20.16 -19.43 -8.37
N PRO A 488 20.85 -20.57 -8.14
CA PRO A 488 21.67 -21.21 -9.16
C PRO A 488 20.89 -21.29 -10.46
N GLU A 489 21.48 -20.76 -11.55
CA GLU A 489 20.91 -20.94 -12.90
C GLU A 489 20.51 -22.40 -12.98
N PRO A 490 19.20 -22.69 -13.10
CA PRO A 490 18.71 -24.01 -12.79
C PRO A 490 19.47 -25.00 -13.67
N GLU A 491 20.16 -25.94 -13.03
CA GLU A 491 20.78 -27.06 -13.76
C GLU A 491 19.72 -27.63 -14.71
N GLU A 492 20.13 -28.13 -15.88
CA GLU A 492 19.20 -28.71 -16.87
C GLU A 492 18.60 -30.04 -16.39
N VAL A 493 17.85 -29.97 -15.28
CA VAL A 493 16.85 -30.92 -14.82
C VAL A 493 15.69 -30.84 -15.81
N CYS A 494 15.92 -31.42 -16.99
CA CYS A 494 15.00 -31.68 -18.09
C CYS A 494 13.66 -30.93 -17.98
N ASP A 495 13.57 -29.73 -18.58
CA ASP A 495 12.46 -28.78 -18.39
C ASP A 495 11.10 -29.32 -18.88
N LEU A 496 10.49 -30.10 -17.98
CA LEU A 496 9.18 -30.71 -17.97
C LEU A 496 8.82 -30.70 -16.46
N ASP A 497 8.00 -29.80 -15.92
CA ASP A 497 6.84 -29.14 -16.53
C ASP A 497 6.79 -27.60 -16.32
N ALA A 498 7.89 -26.98 -15.86
CA ALA A 498 7.87 -25.59 -15.35
C ALA A 498 7.75 -24.50 -16.45
N ALA A 499 8.37 -24.69 -17.62
CA ALA A 499 8.26 -23.73 -18.72
C ALA A 499 6.90 -23.71 -19.44
N ASP A 500 6.00 -24.65 -19.17
CA ASP A 500 4.67 -24.72 -19.80
C ASP A 500 3.58 -23.95 -19.04
N GLU A 501 3.72 -23.68 -17.75
CA GLU A 501 2.70 -22.93 -16.97
C GLU A 501 2.58 -21.44 -17.37
N CYS A 502 3.65 -20.85 -17.96
CA CYS A 502 3.67 -19.45 -18.39
C CYS A 502 3.38 -19.25 -19.89
N LYS A 503 3.21 -20.34 -20.66
CA LYS A 503 2.59 -20.25 -21.99
C LYS A 503 1.09 -20.10 -21.77
N PRO A 504 0.39 -19.14 -22.44
CA PRO A 504 -1.07 -19.11 -22.38
C PRO A 504 -1.59 -20.48 -22.85
N PRO A 505 -2.45 -21.17 -22.06
CA PRO A 505 -2.80 -22.55 -22.34
C PRO A 505 -3.38 -22.65 -23.76
N PRO A 506 -2.89 -23.60 -24.60
CA PRO A 506 -3.10 -23.58 -26.04
C PRO A 506 -4.59 -23.40 -26.36
N ALA A 507 -4.91 -22.44 -27.24
CA ALA A 507 -6.22 -21.74 -27.28
C ALA A 507 -7.48 -22.61 -27.20
N TRP A 508 -7.41 -23.86 -27.70
CA TRP A 508 -8.46 -24.85 -27.53
C TRP A 508 -8.83 -25.15 -26.06
N ILE A 509 -7.97 -24.91 -25.07
CA ILE A 509 -8.24 -25.16 -23.65
C ILE A 509 -9.19 -24.10 -23.07
N PRO A 510 -8.94 -22.77 -23.19
CA PRO A 510 -9.94 -21.74 -22.92
C PRO A 510 -11.26 -21.98 -23.67
N ASP A 511 -11.20 -22.32 -24.96
CA ASP A 511 -12.39 -22.57 -25.79
C ASP A 511 -13.16 -23.81 -25.32
N ALA A 512 -12.47 -24.91 -25.01
CA ALA A 512 -13.09 -26.14 -24.51
C ALA A 512 -13.67 -25.97 -23.11
N LYS A 513 -13.01 -25.23 -22.22
CA LYS A 513 -13.58 -24.85 -20.90
C LYS A 513 -14.87 -24.04 -21.08
N SER A 514 -14.87 -23.09 -22.02
CA SER A 514 -16.04 -22.26 -22.34
C SER A 514 -17.17 -23.08 -22.99
N ALA A 515 -16.84 -23.98 -23.92
CA ALA A 515 -17.79 -24.89 -24.57
C ALA A 515 -18.37 -25.94 -23.60
N MET A 516 -17.56 -26.45 -22.65
CA MET A 516 -18.04 -27.33 -21.57
C MET A 516 -18.95 -26.58 -20.60
N ALA A 517 -18.61 -25.34 -20.22
CA ALA A 517 -19.47 -24.52 -19.36
C ALA A 517 -20.81 -24.19 -20.04
N LEU A 518 -20.79 -23.79 -21.31
CA LEU A 518 -21.99 -23.57 -22.11
C LEU A 518 -22.80 -24.87 -22.31
N GLY A 519 -22.13 -25.98 -22.60
CA GLY A 519 -22.76 -27.30 -22.74
C GLY A 519 -23.42 -27.79 -21.46
N ALA A 520 -22.78 -27.60 -20.30
CA ALA A 520 -23.34 -27.92 -19.00
C ALA A 520 -24.53 -27.02 -18.64
N LEU A 521 -24.46 -25.73 -18.95
CA LEU A 521 -25.57 -24.78 -18.77
C LEU A 521 -26.77 -25.14 -19.65
N LEU A 522 -26.54 -25.46 -20.93
CA LEU A 522 -27.58 -25.92 -21.84
C LEU A 522 -28.17 -27.27 -21.39
N ALA A 523 -27.35 -28.21 -20.94
CA ALA A 523 -27.81 -29.48 -20.38
C ALA A 523 -28.67 -29.29 -19.11
N LEU A 524 -28.32 -28.31 -18.26
CA LEU A 524 -29.12 -27.94 -17.10
C LEU A 524 -30.47 -27.35 -17.50
N PHE A 525 -30.53 -26.49 -18.52
CA PHE A 525 -31.80 -25.99 -19.08
C PHE A 525 -32.64 -27.11 -19.71
N TYR A 526 -32.02 -28.04 -20.44
CA TYR A 526 -32.73 -29.22 -20.97
C TYR A 526 -33.26 -30.14 -19.86
N ALA A 527 -32.51 -30.36 -18.78
CA ALA A 527 -32.96 -31.13 -17.64
C ALA A 527 -34.11 -30.43 -16.88
N ALA A 528 -34.01 -29.11 -16.69
CA ALA A 528 -35.06 -28.30 -16.07
C ALA A 528 -36.35 -28.29 -16.91
N GLY A 529 -36.26 -28.19 -18.24
CA GLY A 529 -37.40 -28.33 -19.15
C GLY A 529 -37.97 -29.75 -19.19
N GLY A 530 -37.10 -30.77 -19.15
CA GLY A 530 -37.47 -32.19 -19.11
C GLY A 530 -38.22 -32.61 -17.83
N ALA A 531 -38.10 -31.84 -16.75
CA ALA A 531 -38.92 -32.00 -15.54
C ALA A 531 -40.38 -31.51 -15.71
N ALA A 532 -40.76 -31.03 -16.90
CA ALA A 532 -42.09 -30.51 -17.24
C ALA A 532 -42.68 -29.49 -16.21
N PRO A 533 -41.93 -28.43 -15.84
CA PRO A 533 -42.40 -27.43 -14.89
C PRO A 533 -43.65 -26.70 -15.40
N PRO A 534 -44.56 -26.28 -14.51
CA PRO A 534 -45.74 -25.51 -14.91
C PRO A 534 -45.33 -24.15 -15.52
N PRO A 535 -46.15 -23.56 -16.42
CA PRO A 535 -45.79 -22.32 -17.12
C PRO A 535 -45.39 -21.15 -16.20
N GLU A 536 -46.02 -21.06 -15.02
CA GLU A 536 -45.70 -20.07 -13.98
C GLU A 536 -44.26 -20.19 -13.48
N ALA A 537 -43.76 -21.41 -13.27
CA ALA A 537 -42.38 -21.67 -12.87
C ALA A 537 -41.37 -21.35 -13.99
N ILE A 538 -41.76 -21.50 -15.26
CA ILE A 538 -40.95 -21.07 -16.41
C ILE A 538 -40.88 -19.53 -16.47
N GLY A 539 -41.98 -18.84 -16.17
CA GLY A 539 -42.01 -17.39 -16.00
C GLY A 539 -41.06 -16.92 -14.91
N LEU A 540 -41.15 -17.50 -13.71
CA LEU A 540 -40.26 -17.20 -12.59
C LEU A 540 -38.79 -17.49 -12.90
N MET A 541 -38.48 -18.59 -13.59
CA MET A 541 -37.12 -18.93 -14.04
C MET A 541 -36.56 -17.91 -15.04
N SER A 542 -37.41 -17.40 -15.94
CA SER A 542 -37.04 -16.36 -16.90
C SER A 542 -36.77 -15.03 -16.20
N THR A 543 -37.66 -14.63 -15.29
CA THR A 543 -37.50 -13.42 -14.45
C THR A 543 -36.26 -13.49 -13.56
N PHE A 544 -35.99 -14.64 -12.92
CA PHE A 544 -34.77 -14.91 -12.16
C PHE A 544 -33.51 -14.72 -13.02
N SER A 545 -33.47 -15.36 -14.18
CA SER A 545 -32.31 -15.33 -15.08
C SER A 545 -32.00 -13.90 -15.55
N LEU A 546 -33.03 -13.13 -15.93
CA LEU A 546 -32.87 -11.72 -16.32
C LEU A 546 -32.48 -10.83 -15.13
N ALA A 547 -33.04 -11.06 -13.94
CA ALA A 547 -32.71 -10.30 -12.74
C ALA A 547 -31.27 -10.52 -12.26
N CYS A 548 -30.72 -11.73 -12.40
CA CYS A 548 -29.30 -12.00 -12.17
C CYS A 548 -28.39 -11.18 -13.11
N ILE A 549 -28.75 -11.08 -14.39
CA ILE A 549 -28.00 -10.28 -15.38
C ILE A 549 -28.10 -8.77 -15.06
N VAL A 550 -29.30 -8.28 -14.75
CA VAL A 550 -29.51 -6.88 -14.35
C VAL A 550 -28.75 -6.56 -13.06
N GLY A 551 -28.78 -7.45 -12.07
CA GLY A 551 -28.03 -7.30 -10.82
C GLY A 551 -26.51 -7.28 -11.04
N TYR A 552 -26.00 -8.10 -11.95
CA TYR A 552 -24.58 -8.07 -12.32
C TYR A 552 -24.15 -6.69 -12.85
N PHE A 553 -24.90 -6.12 -13.81
CA PHE A 553 -24.55 -4.79 -14.33
C PHE A 553 -24.83 -3.65 -13.34
N ALA A 554 -25.89 -3.73 -12.54
CA ALA A 554 -26.22 -2.72 -11.54
C ALA A 554 -25.16 -2.63 -10.43
N VAL A 555 -24.56 -3.76 -10.03
CA VAL A 555 -23.56 -3.82 -8.95
C VAL A 555 -22.17 -3.47 -9.45
N ASN A 556 -21.73 -3.97 -10.60
CA ASN A 556 -20.42 -3.62 -11.16
C ASN A 556 -20.31 -2.13 -11.56
N GLY A 557 -21.44 -1.41 -11.63
CA GLY A 557 -21.46 0.04 -11.82
C GLY A 557 -21.32 0.87 -10.54
N VAL A 558 -21.25 0.26 -9.35
CA VAL A 558 -21.17 0.98 -8.05
C VAL A 558 -19.74 1.47 -7.77
N SER A 559 -19.61 2.70 -7.26
CA SER A 559 -18.31 3.24 -6.82
C SER A 559 -17.78 2.46 -5.61
N ALA A 560 -16.49 2.10 -5.61
CA ALA A 560 -15.87 1.28 -4.56
C ALA A 560 -16.01 1.88 -3.15
N ALA A 561 -15.83 3.20 -3.02
CA ALA A 561 -16.08 3.96 -1.80
C ALA A 561 -17.53 3.87 -1.27
N LEU A 562 -18.48 3.43 -2.11
CA LEU A 562 -19.89 3.20 -1.76
C LEU A 562 -20.24 1.71 -1.54
N HIS A 563 -19.27 0.79 -1.53
CA HIS A 563 -19.51 -0.62 -1.22
C HIS A 563 -20.09 -0.86 0.20
N SER A 564 -19.71 -0.04 1.20
CA SER A 564 -20.34 -0.12 2.53
C SER A 564 -21.81 0.33 2.52
N PRO A 565 -22.17 1.51 1.96
CA PRO A 565 -23.56 1.86 1.66
C PRO A 565 -24.33 0.82 0.84
N LEU A 566 -23.69 0.17 -0.14
CA LEU A 566 -24.31 -0.89 -0.95
C LEU A 566 -24.73 -2.09 -0.09
N MET A 567 -23.83 -2.60 0.75
CA MET A 567 -24.16 -3.66 1.71
C MET A 567 -25.32 -3.27 2.64
N SER A 568 -25.35 -2.01 3.08
CA SER A 568 -26.42 -1.47 3.93
C SER A 568 -27.77 -1.43 3.20
N VAL A 569 -27.80 -0.97 1.94
CA VAL A 569 -29.05 -0.89 1.16
C VAL A 569 -29.53 -2.27 0.69
N THR A 570 -28.63 -3.20 0.35
CA THR A 570 -29.02 -4.59 0.06
C THR A 570 -29.66 -5.26 1.28
N ASN A 571 -29.14 -4.98 2.49
CA ASN A 571 -29.70 -5.50 3.73
C ASN A 571 -31.04 -4.82 4.13
N ALA A 572 -31.24 -3.56 3.76
CA ALA A 572 -32.53 -2.87 3.91
C ALA A 572 -33.61 -3.48 2.99
N ILE A 573 -33.23 -3.75 1.73
CA ILE A 573 -34.08 -4.32 0.69
C ILE A 573 -34.35 -5.82 0.95
N SER A 574 -33.38 -6.58 1.50
CA SER A 574 -33.57 -8.00 1.87
C SER A 574 -34.61 -8.20 2.99
N GLY A 575 -34.91 -7.14 3.75
CA GLY A 575 -36.08 -7.09 4.63
C GLY A 575 -37.43 -7.26 3.92
N MET A 576 -37.49 -7.35 2.59
CA MET A 576 -38.70 -7.80 1.88
C MET A 576 -39.04 -9.29 2.05
N THR A 577 -38.31 -10.08 2.85
CA THR A 577 -38.88 -11.29 3.49
C THR A 577 -40.18 -11.00 4.28
N ALA A 578 -40.43 -9.72 4.62
CA ALA A 578 -41.74 -9.28 5.13
C ALA A 578 -42.89 -9.57 4.15
N ILE A 579 -42.65 -9.54 2.84
CA ILE A 579 -43.67 -9.81 1.81
C ILE A 579 -44.15 -11.26 1.91
N GLY A 580 -43.25 -12.24 1.81
CA GLY A 580 -43.65 -13.64 1.87
C GLY A 580 -44.21 -14.03 3.23
N ALA A 581 -43.67 -13.45 4.30
CA ALA A 581 -44.23 -13.63 5.65
C ALA A 581 -45.65 -13.03 5.80
N LEU A 582 -45.93 -11.85 5.24
CA LEU A 582 -47.29 -11.27 5.20
C LEU A 582 -48.27 -12.16 4.42
N GLU A 583 -47.81 -12.91 3.43
CA GLU A 583 -48.67 -13.84 2.70
C GLU A 583 -49.14 -15.05 3.52
N LEU A 584 -48.45 -15.35 4.61
CA LEU A 584 -48.72 -16.51 5.47
C LEU A 584 -49.37 -16.14 6.80
N MET A 585 -49.54 -14.85 7.09
CA MET A 585 -50.31 -14.39 8.26
C MET A 585 -51.78 -14.78 8.14
N ARG A 586 -52.32 -15.35 9.22
CA ARG A 586 -53.70 -15.81 9.41
C ARG A 586 -54.09 -15.68 10.90
N GLY A 587 -55.38 -15.70 11.19
CA GLY A 587 -55.93 -15.65 12.54
C GLY A 587 -56.68 -14.34 12.85
N GLY A 588 -56.63 -13.93 14.11
CA GLY A 588 -57.17 -12.65 14.59
C GLY A 588 -56.04 -11.69 14.97
N LEU A 589 -56.21 -10.95 16.07
CA LEU A 589 -55.18 -10.05 16.60
C LEU A 589 -53.92 -10.81 17.07
N LEU A 590 -54.08 -12.11 17.34
CA LEU A 590 -53.01 -13.07 17.62
C LEU A 590 -53.08 -14.23 16.61
N PRO A 591 -51.94 -14.86 16.28
CA PRO A 591 -51.91 -16.01 15.39
C PRO A 591 -52.58 -17.22 16.02
N ASP A 592 -53.29 -18.00 15.20
CA ASP A 592 -54.04 -19.20 15.57
C ASP A 592 -53.23 -20.51 15.46
N THR A 593 -52.16 -20.48 14.67
CA THR A 593 -51.40 -21.65 14.23
C THR A 593 -49.90 -21.42 14.32
N VAL A 594 -49.12 -22.51 14.36
CA VAL A 594 -47.65 -22.44 14.35
C VAL A 594 -47.12 -21.74 13.09
N ALA A 595 -47.75 -22.00 11.92
CA ALA A 595 -47.40 -21.33 10.67
C ALA A 595 -47.69 -19.82 10.72
N ALA A 596 -48.87 -19.39 11.17
CA ALA A 596 -49.18 -17.97 11.35
C ALA A 596 -48.29 -17.28 12.40
N THR A 597 -47.83 -18.02 13.42
CA THR A 597 -46.90 -17.52 14.44
C THR A 597 -45.50 -17.31 13.86
N ALA A 598 -45.00 -18.28 13.08
CA ALA A 598 -43.73 -18.17 12.37
C ALA A 598 -43.76 -17.03 11.34
N ALA A 599 -44.87 -16.87 10.62
CA ALA A 599 -45.11 -15.76 9.71
C ALA A 599 -45.09 -14.39 10.42
N ALA A 600 -45.85 -14.22 11.51
CA ALA A 600 -45.86 -12.98 12.28
C ALA A 600 -44.47 -12.62 12.86
N ALA A 601 -43.71 -13.63 13.31
CA ALA A 601 -42.32 -13.44 13.75
C ALA A 601 -41.40 -13.03 12.60
N ALA A 602 -41.53 -13.66 11.42
CA ALA A 602 -40.76 -13.30 10.23
C ALA A 602 -41.07 -11.88 9.76
N VAL A 603 -42.33 -11.42 9.76
CA VAL A 603 -42.69 -10.02 9.46
C VAL A 603 -42.02 -9.05 10.44
N ALA A 604 -42.04 -9.35 11.75
CA ALA A 604 -41.41 -8.50 12.75
C ALA A 604 -39.88 -8.40 12.59
N MET A 605 -39.19 -9.52 12.39
CA MET A 605 -37.74 -9.53 12.13
C MET A 605 -37.38 -8.81 10.83
N SER A 606 -38.17 -9.00 9.78
CA SER A 606 -37.97 -8.36 8.49
C SER A 606 -38.12 -6.83 8.58
N ALA A 607 -39.05 -6.34 9.39
CA ALA A 607 -39.23 -4.90 9.62
C ALA A 607 -38.08 -4.25 10.42
N VAL A 608 -37.37 -5.02 11.27
CA VAL A 608 -36.10 -4.56 11.89
C VAL A 608 -35.08 -4.21 10.81
N ASN A 609 -34.93 -5.08 9.81
CA ASN A 609 -34.01 -4.88 8.69
C ASN A 609 -34.40 -3.70 7.79
N ILE A 610 -35.68 -3.59 7.40
CA ILE A 610 -36.17 -2.48 6.56
C ILE A 610 -35.83 -1.14 7.23
N ALA A 611 -36.30 -0.94 8.47
CA ALA A 611 -36.24 0.36 9.12
C ALA A 611 -34.82 0.69 9.63
N GLY A 612 -34.08 -0.30 10.13
CA GLY A 612 -32.69 -0.14 10.54
C GLY A 612 -31.75 0.08 9.34
N GLY A 613 -31.94 -0.68 8.26
CA GLY A 613 -31.10 -0.64 7.06
C GLY A 613 -31.20 0.68 6.30
N PHE A 614 -32.41 1.17 5.99
CA PHE A 614 -32.57 2.46 5.28
C PHE A 614 -32.12 3.66 6.12
N PHE A 615 -32.28 3.59 7.45
CA PHE A 615 -31.76 4.62 8.37
C PHE A 615 -30.22 4.62 8.40
N MET A 616 -29.57 3.45 8.44
CA MET A 616 -28.11 3.36 8.38
C MET A 616 -27.57 3.80 7.02
N THR A 617 -28.17 3.34 5.93
CA THR A 617 -27.82 3.76 4.56
C THR A 617 -27.91 5.27 4.43
N GLY A 618 -28.99 5.89 4.94
CA GLY A 618 -29.14 7.35 4.98
C GLY A 618 -28.00 8.02 5.76
N ARG A 619 -27.77 7.61 7.02
CA ARG A 619 -26.73 8.19 7.88
C ARG A 619 -25.33 8.10 7.27
N MET A 620 -25.02 7.00 6.60
CA MET A 620 -23.73 6.80 5.91
C MET A 620 -23.59 7.68 4.66
N LEU A 621 -24.66 7.86 3.89
CA LEU A 621 -24.66 8.70 2.68
C LEU A 621 -24.67 10.20 2.99
N ASP A 622 -25.16 10.60 4.16
CA ASP A 622 -25.06 11.98 4.64
C ASP A 622 -23.64 12.33 5.13
N MET A 623 -22.82 11.35 5.53
CA MET A 623 -21.40 11.58 5.87
C MET A 623 -20.55 11.93 4.65
N PHE A 624 -20.90 11.42 3.46
CA PHE A 624 -20.26 11.84 2.20
C PHE A 624 -20.74 13.23 1.71
N LYS A 625 -21.61 13.93 2.44
CA LYS A 625 -22.02 15.30 2.08
C LYS A 625 -20.93 16.30 2.49
N ARG A 626 -20.41 17.06 1.52
CA ARG A 626 -19.47 18.15 1.79
C ARG A 626 -20.22 19.39 2.32
N PRO A 627 -19.58 20.28 3.12
CA PRO A 627 -20.24 21.49 3.63
C PRO A 627 -20.74 22.44 2.54
N ASP A 628 -20.06 22.48 1.39
CA ASP A 628 -20.38 23.29 0.21
C ASP A 628 -21.43 22.64 -0.73
N ASP A 629 -21.75 21.36 -0.55
CA ASP A 629 -22.72 20.67 -1.41
C ASP A 629 -24.13 21.31 -1.30
N PRO A 630 -24.82 21.52 -2.44
CA PRO A 630 -26.18 22.05 -2.45
C PRO A 630 -27.15 21.16 -1.65
N PRO A 631 -28.23 21.74 -1.09
CA PRO A 631 -29.20 20.97 -0.32
C PRO A 631 -29.87 19.91 -1.20
N SER A 632 -29.73 18.63 -0.82
CA SER A 632 -30.43 17.53 -1.49
C SER A 632 -31.88 17.44 -1.01
N TYR A 633 -32.78 17.17 -1.95
CA TYR A 633 -34.20 16.95 -1.71
C TYR A 633 -34.67 15.56 -2.19
N SER A 634 -33.76 14.57 -2.31
CA SER A 634 -34.07 13.22 -2.81
C SER A 634 -35.31 12.57 -2.17
N ASN A 635 -35.56 12.83 -0.88
CA ASN A 635 -36.72 12.29 -0.15
C ASN A 635 -38.08 12.82 -0.67
N LEU A 636 -38.13 13.88 -1.48
CA LEU A 636 -39.37 14.31 -2.15
C LEU A 636 -39.91 13.25 -3.12
N LEU A 637 -39.08 12.31 -3.60
CA LEU A 637 -39.53 11.16 -4.40
C LEU A 637 -40.51 10.25 -3.64
N LEU A 638 -40.48 10.26 -2.30
CA LEU A 638 -41.44 9.49 -1.49
C LEU A 638 -42.84 10.09 -1.48
N VAL A 639 -43.01 11.39 -1.76
CA VAL A 639 -44.31 12.07 -1.75
C VAL A 639 -45.28 11.50 -2.82
N PRO A 640 -44.93 11.41 -4.11
CA PRO A 640 -45.80 10.77 -5.11
C PRO A 640 -45.97 9.27 -4.87
N VAL A 641 -44.97 8.59 -4.29
CA VAL A 641 -45.06 7.15 -3.96
C VAL A 641 -46.09 6.91 -2.85
N ILE A 642 -46.06 7.69 -1.76
CA ILE A 642 -47.06 7.61 -0.68
C ILE A 642 -48.45 7.96 -1.20
N ALA A 643 -48.58 8.96 -2.08
CA ALA A 643 -49.86 9.31 -2.71
C ALA A 643 -50.39 8.18 -3.60
N ALA A 644 -49.54 7.54 -4.40
CA ALA A 644 -49.89 6.40 -5.24
C ALA A 644 -50.31 5.18 -4.40
N ILE A 645 -49.57 4.86 -3.34
CA ILE A 645 -49.90 3.79 -2.39
C ILE A 645 -51.25 4.06 -1.71
N ALA A 646 -51.53 5.30 -1.27
CA ALA A 646 -52.81 5.65 -0.67
C ALA A 646 -54.00 5.55 -1.64
N PHE A 647 -53.82 5.98 -2.89
CA PHE A 647 -54.82 5.82 -3.95
C PHE A 647 -55.10 4.33 -4.26
N TYR A 648 -54.03 3.55 -4.43
CA TYR A 648 -54.12 2.11 -4.68
C TYR A 648 -54.75 1.35 -3.50
N ALA A 649 -54.35 1.63 -2.26
CA ALA A 649 -54.90 0.99 -1.07
C ALA A 649 -56.42 1.25 -0.95
N LYS A 650 -56.89 2.44 -1.33
CA LYS A 650 -58.33 2.75 -1.44
C LYS A 650 -59.03 1.91 -2.51
N GLN A 651 -58.42 1.74 -3.70
CA GLN A 651 -58.98 0.90 -4.77
C GLN A 651 -59.03 -0.58 -4.38
N ALA A 652 -57.98 -1.05 -3.70
CA ALA A 652 -57.84 -2.43 -3.25
C ALA A 652 -58.79 -2.76 -2.10
N ALA A 653 -58.91 -1.90 -1.08
CA ALA A 653 -59.89 -2.05 0.00
C ALA A 653 -61.35 -1.98 -0.48
N ALA A 654 -61.61 -1.28 -1.60
CA ALA A 654 -62.92 -1.26 -2.24
C ALA A 654 -63.21 -2.51 -3.12
N GLY A 655 -62.25 -3.42 -3.30
CA GLY A 655 -62.39 -4.59 -4.18
C GLY A 655 -62.41 -4.26 -5.69
N VAL A 656 -62.02 -3.05 -6.08
CA VAL A 656 -62.06 -2.56 -7.49
C VAL A 656 -60.67 -2.57 -8.14
N ALA A 657 -59.61 -2.87 -7.38
CA ALA A 657 -58.29 -3.11 -7.95
C ALA A 657 -58.30 -4.40 -8.82
N ALA A 658 -58.03 -4.25 -10.12
CA ALA A 658 -57.81 -5.39 -11.00
C ALA A 658 -56.46 -6.06 -10.70
N VAL A 659 -56.35 -7.38 -10.95
CA VAL A 659 -55.12 -8.15 -10.71
C VAL A 659 -53.87 -7.50 -11.33
N ALA A 660 -54.01 -7.00 -12.56
CA ALA A 660 -52.94 -6.29 -13.26
C ALA A 660 -52.40 -5.04 -12.53
N LEU A 661 -53.19 -4.41 -11.63
CA LEU A 661 -52.73 -3.28 -10.82
C LEU A 661 -51.81 -3.72 -9.68
N HIS A 662 -52.05 -4.88 -9.07
CA HIS A 662 -51.16 -5.47 -8.07
C HIS A 662 -49.80 -5.80 -8.69
N GLU A 663 -49.80 -6.50 -9.83
CA GLU A 663 -48.59 -6.83 -10.60
C GLU A 663 -47.84 -5.57 -11.09
N SER A 664 -48.55 -4.54 -11.54
CA SER A 664 -47.92 -3.28 -11.97
C SER A 664 -47.17 -2.58 -10.83
N ILE A 665 -47.65 -2.69 -9.60
CA ILE A 665 -47.03 -2.09 -8.41
C ILE A 665 -45.87 -2.97 -7.91
N ALA A 666 -45.98 -4.30 -8.04
CA ALA A 666 -44.86 -5.21 -7.81
C ALA A 666 -43.71 -4.98 -8.82
N LEU A 667 -44.01 -4.73 -10.09
CA LEU A 667 -43.02 -4.34 -11.10
C LEU A 667 -42.40 -2.97 -10.79
N ALA A 668 -43.19 -1.98 -10.41
CA ALA A 668 -42.68 -0.66 -9.98
C ALA A 668 -41.76 -0.78 -8.75
N SER A 669 -42.12 -1.62 -7.77
CA SER A 669 -41.30 -1.95 -6.61
C SER A 669 -39.93 -2.52 -7.04
N ALA A 670 -39.92 -3.53 -7.92
CA ALA A 670 -38.70 -4.15 -8.43
C ALA A 670 -37.80 -3.15 -9.16
N LEU A 671 -38.37 -2.31 -10.04
CA LEU A 671 -37.64 -1.26 -10.76
C LEU A 671 -37.05 -0.21 -9.81
N CYS A 672 -37.77 0.18 -8.77
CA CYS A 672 -37.26 1.06 -7.72
C CYS A 672 -36.11 0.43 -6.93
N CYS A 673 -36.15 -0.88 -6.63
CA CYS A 673 -35.05 -1.59 -5.97
C CYS A 673 -33.81 -1.75 -6.86
N ILE A 674 -33.97 -2.00 -8.16
CA ILE A 674 -32.86 -1.99 -9.13
C ILE A 674 -32.24 -0.59 -9.20
N GLY A 675 -33.08 0.44 -9.38
CA GLY A 675 -32.65 1.84 -9.40
C GLY A 675 -31.98 2.30 -8.09
N ALA A 676 -32.32 1.69 -6.95
CA ALA A 676 -31.68 1.96 -5.68
C ALA A 676 -30.17 1.66 -5.74
N ILE A 677 -29.80 0.47 -6.24
CA ILE A 677 -28.41 0.04 -6.38
C ILE A 677 -27.71 0.79 -7.52
N SER A 678 -28.34 0.90 -8.70
CA SER A 678 -27.72 1.59 -9.85
C SER A 678 -27.39 3.07 -9.57
N MET A 679 -28.08 3.72 -8.63
CA MET A 679 -27.78 5.09 -8.22
C MET A 679 -26.61 5.21 -7.23
N LEU A 680 -26.05 4.11 -6.69
CA LEU A 680 -24.78 4.10 -5.96
C LEU A 680 -23.55 4.13 -6.92
N ALA A 681 -23.77 4.28 -8.23
CA ALA A 681 -22.70 4.56 -9.19
C ALA A 681 -21.98 5.91 -8.94
N SER A 682 -22.60 6.85 -8.21
CA SER A 682 -21.91 8.07 -7.76
C SER A 682 -22.43 8.57 -6.42
N GLN A 683 -21.56 9.26 -5.69
CA GLN A 683 -21.83 9.93 -4.41
C GLN A 683 -22.91 11.01 -4.55
N GLN A 684 -23.01 11.63 -5.73
CA GLN A 684 -24.06 12.62 -6.04
C GLN A 684 -25.45 11.96 -6.14
N THR A 685 -25.54 10.79 -6.77
CA THR A 685 -26.80 10.06 -6.99
C THR A 685 -27.20 9.13 -5.84
N ALA A 686 -26.27 8.70 -4.99
CA ALA A 686 -26.50 7.66 -3.99
C ALA A 686 -27.67 7.95 -3.02
N ARG A 687 -27.86 9.21 -2.61
CA ARG A 687 -29.01 9.63 -1.77
C ARG A 687 -30.36 9.44 -2.47
N THR A 688 -30.41 9.60 -3.80
CA THR A 688 -31.58 9.25 -4.63
C THR A 688 -31.75 7.73 -4.72
N GLY A 689 -30.66 6.97 -4.73
CA GLY A 689 -30.69 5.50 -4.59
C GLY A 689 -31.37 5.04 -3.29
N ASN A 690 -31.00 5.62 -2.14
CA ASN A 690 -31.62 5.29 -0.85
C ASN A 690 -33.14 5.61 -0.82
N ALA A 691 -33.54 6.75 -1.42
CA ALA A 691 -34.94 7.12 -1.55
C ALA A 691 -35.72 6.18 -2.50
N LEU A 692 -35.11 5.74 -3.61
CA LEU A 692 -35.69 4.75 -4.52
C LEU A 692 -35.81 3.37 -3.87
N GLY A 693 -34.82 2.93 -3.08
CA GLY A 693 -34.89 1.68 -2.32
C GLY A 693 -36.04 1.71 -1.31
N SER A 694 -36.16 2.81 -0.56
CA SER A 694 -37.26 3.05 0.37
C SER A 694 -38.62 3.03 -0.33
N ALA A 695 -38.73 3.67 -1.50
CA ALA A 695 -39.93 3.63 -2.33
C ALA A 695 -40.26 2.21 -2.81
N GLY A 696 -39.25 1.46 -3.27
CA GLY A 696 -39.40 0.09 -3.75
C GLY A 696 -39.97 -0.84 -2.67
N VAL A 697 -39.42 -0.79 -1.46
CA VAL A 697 -39.91 -1.62 -0.34
C VAL A 697 -41.33 -1.23 0.10
N LEU A 698 -41.65 0.07 0.13
CA LEU A 698 -43.02 0.54 0.43
C LEU A 698 -44.03 0.09 -0.63
N LEU A 699 -43.67 0.16 -1.91
CA LEU A 699 -44.50 -0.33 -3.03
C LEU A 699 -44.67 -1.86 -2.97
N GLY A 700 -43.63 -2.61 -2.60
CA GLY A 700 -43.68 -4.07 -2.47
C GLY A 700 -44.62 -4.53 -1.35
N LEU A 701 -44.47 -3.95 -0.16
CA LEU A 701 -45.39 -4.20 0.97
C LEU A 701 -46.84 -3.85 0.60
N ALA A 702 -47.06 -2.76 -0.14
CA ALA A 702 -48.38 -2.39 -0.63
C ALA A 702 -48.93 -3.39 -1.67
N ALA A 703 -48.12 -3.81 -2.64
CA ALA A 703 -48.50 -4.82 -3.64
C ALA A 703 -49.03 -6.10 -2.98
N THR A 704 -48.33 -6.58 -1.94
CA THR A 704 -48.69 -7.79 -1.19
C THR A 704 -49.91 -7.61 -0.27
N ALA A 705 -50.01 -6.48 0.43
CA ALA A 705 -51.12 -6.24 1.35
C ALA A 705 -52.45 -5.96 0.61
N GLY A 706 -52.40 -5.29 -0.54
CA GLY A 706 -53.57 -4.81 -1.28
C GLY A 706 -54.64 -5.88 -1.59
N PRO A 707 -54.29 -7.03 -2.20
CA PRO A 707 -55.24 -8.13 -2.46
C PRO A 707 -56.02 -8.61 -1.23
N ARG A 708 -55.48 -8.35 -0.03
CA ARG A 708 -56.05 -8.76 1.26
C ARG A 708 -56.86 -7.65 1.92
N LEU A 709 -56.74 -6.38 1.51
CA LEU A 709 -57.45 -5.26 2.16
C LEU A 709 -58.99 -5.35 2.07
N ALA A 710 -59.53 -6.06 1.06
CA ALA A 710 -60.97 -6.29 0.93
C ALA A 710 -61.47 -7.60 1.61
N THR A 711 -60.58 -8.46 2.09
CA THR A 711 -60.90 -9.83 2.55
C THR A 711 -60.36 -10.18 3.93
N ALA A 712 -59.39 -9.41 4.45
CA ALA A 712 -58.82 -9.55 5.77
C ALA A 712 -59.77 -9.07 6.88
N SER A 713 -59.68 -9.70 8.06
CA SER A 713 -60.23 -9.12 9.28
C SER A 713 -59.43 -7.89 9.71
N ALA A 714 -60.10 -6.90 10.32
CA ALA A 714 -59.43 -5.73 10.89
C ALA A 714 -58.36 -6.16 11.92
N ASP A 715 -58.67 -7.18 12.71
CA ASP A 715 -57.79 -7.86 13.65
C ASP A 715 -56.48 -8.36 13.01
N MET A 716 -56.54 -9.06 11.87
CA MET A 716 -55.33 -9.55 11.17
C MET A 716 -54.53 -8.39 10.54
N LEU A 717 -55.21 -7.33 10.07
CA LEU A 717 -54.52 -6.12 9.61
C LEU A 717 -53.82 -5.39 10.78
N MET A 718 -54.43 -5.38 11.97
CA MET A 718 -53.79 -4.88 13.21
C MET A 718 -52.62 -5.77 13.67
N GLN A 719 -52.73 -7.09 13.53
CA GLN A 719 -51.63 -8.03 13.79
C GLN A 719 -50.42 -7.74 12.87
N ALA A 720 -50.66 -7.58 11.57
CA ALA A 720 -49.64 -7.24 10.58
C ALA A 720 -49.00 -5.86 10.82
N ALA A 721 -49.83 -4.83 11.05
CA ALA A 721 -49.35 -3.49 11.39
C ALA A 721 -48.58 -3.45 12.72
N GLY A 722 -48.98 -4.26 13.71
CA GLY A 722 -48.29 -4.43 14.98
C GLY A 722 -46.91 -5.07 14.81
N ALA A 723 -46.81 -6.16 14.03
CA ALA A 723 -45.53 -6.81 13.73
C ALA A 723 -44.56 -5.87 13.00
N LEU A 724 -45.03 -5.21 11.94
CA LEU A 724 -44.25 -4.20 11.19
C LEU A 724 -43.83 -3.02 12.08
N GLY A 725 -44.74 -2.52 12.93
CA GLY A 725 -44.49 -1.39 13.82
C GLY A 725 -43.47 -1.68 14.91
N VAL A 726 -43.60 -2.82 15.60
CA VAL A 726 -42.66 -3.24 16.65
C VAL A 726 -41.28 -3.51 16.04
N GLY A 727 -41.20 -4.25 14.93
CA GLY A 727 -39.95 -4.51 14.23
C GLY A 727 -39.28 -3.22 13.75
N GLY A 728 -40.04 -2.32 13.12
CA GLY A 728 -39.53 -1.03 12.63
C GLY A 728 -38.98 -0.13 13.76
N VAL A 729 -39.69 -0.05 14.89
CA VAL A 729 -39.22 0.70 16.07
C VAL A 729 -37.93 0.10 16.66
N VAL A 730 -37.82 -1.23 16.73
CA VAL A 730 -36.61 -1.91 17.18
C VAL A 730 -35.43 -1.67 16.21
N GLY A 731 -35.66 -1.78 14.90
CA GLY A 731 -34.66 -1.50 13.86
C GLY A 731 -34.11 -0.09 13.94
N LEU A 732 -34.98 0.92 14.03
CA LEU A 732 -34.59 2.32 14.22
C LEU A 732 -33.84 2.54 15.54
N ALA A 733 -34.29 1.94 16.65
CA ALA A 733 -33.66 2.10 17.95
C ALA A 733 -32.25 1.48 18.03
N ILE A 734 -31.99 0.40 17.30
CA ILE A 734 -30.67 -0.21 17.16
C ILE A 734 -29.79 0.66 16.24
N ALA A 735 -30.27 0.97 15.04
CA ALA A 735 -29.56 1.76 14.04
C ALA A 735 -29.13 3.15 14.54
N ALA A 736 -30.03 3.85 15.23
CA ALA A 736 -29.74 5.18 15.80
C ALA A 736 -28.66 5.17 16.90
N ARG A 737 -28.35 4.01 17.50
CA ARG A 737 -27.37 3.87 18.59
C ARG A 737 -26.04 3.25 18.17
N CYS A 738 -25.93 2.70 16.96
CA CYS A 738 -24.72 2.08 16.45
C CYS A 738 -23.67 3.15 16.05
N ALA A 739 -22.38 2.91 16.35
CA ALA A 739 -21.27 3.71 15.82
C ALA A 739 -20.84 3.21 14.43
N ILE A 740 -20.24 4.05 13.57
CA ILE A 740 -19.79 3.60 12.25
C ILE A 740 -18.67 2.55 12.35
N THR A 741 -17.85 2.60 13.40
CA THR A 741 -16.87 1.54 13.73
C THR A 741 -17.52 0.17 13.94
N ASP A 742 -18.79 0.14 14.37
CA ASP A 742 -19.56 -1.06 14.72
C ASP A 742 -20.51 -1.52 13.59
N LEU A 743 -20.47 -0.84 12.44
CA LEU A 743 -21.28 -1.19 11.27
C LEU A 743 -21.08 -2.63 10.76
N PRO A 744 -19.85 -3.20 10.68
CA PRO A 744 -19.67 -4.55 10.15
C PRO A 744 -20.43 -5.61 10.94
N GLN A 745 -20.44 -5.52 12.27
CA GLN A 745 -21.22 -6.45 13.09
C GLN A 745 -22.72 -6.15 13.05
N LEU A 746 -23.16 -4.89 12.91
CA LEU A 746 -24.59 -4.59 12.71
C LEU A 746 -25.12 -5.21 11.42
N VAL A 747 -24.36 -5.13 10.32
CA VAL A 747 -24.70 -5.76 9.04
C VAL A 747 -24.79 -7.28 9.18
N ALA A 748 -23.83 -7.92 9.87
CA ALA A 748 -23.92 -9.36 10.17
C ALA A 748 -25.14 -9.70 11.05
N ALA A 749 -25.46 -8.90 12.07
CA ALA A 749 -26.64 -9.12 12.89
C ALA A 749 -27.94 -9.04 12.07
N PHE A 750 -28.07 -8.06 11.18
CA PHE A 750 -29.23 -7.94 10.30
C PHE A 750 -29.32 -9.04 9.23
N HIS A 751 -28.21 -9.52 8.64
CA HIS A 751 -28.25 -10.69 7.75
C HIS A 751 -28.78 -11.94 8.47
N SER A 752 -28.49 -12.10 9.77
CA SER A 752 -28.99 -13.23 10.55
C SER A 752 -30.53 -13.24 10.66
N LEU A 753 -31.15 -12.06 10.80
CA LEU A 753 -32.60 -11.91 10.90
C LEU A 753 -33.30 -12.28 9.58
N VAL A 754 -32.71 -11.97 8.44
CA VAL A 754 -33.24 -12.36 7.11
C VAL A 754 -33.10 -13.86 6.87
N GLY A 755 -31.96 -14.46 7.23
CA GLY A 755 -31.78 -15.91 7.17
C GLY A 755 -32.83 -16.65 8.02
N LEU A 756 -33.08 -16.17 9.24
CA LEU A 756 -34.10 -16.76 10.12
C LEU A 756 -35.52 -16.49 9.60
N ALA A 757 -35.82 -15.30 9.10
CA ALA A 757 -37.12 -14.97 8.50
C ALA A 757 -37.43 -15.88 7.31
N ALA A 758 -36.53 -15.99 6.33
CA ALA A 758 -36.71 -16.85 5.15
C ALA A 758 -36.84 -18.34 5.53
N THR A 759 -36.15 -18.80 6.57
CA THR A 759 -36.31 -20.16 7.12
C THR A 759 -37.72 -20.37 7.66
N LEU A 760 -38.22 -19.44 8.49
CA LEU A 760 -39.56 -19.49 9.07
C LEU A 760 -40.65 -19.38 7.99
N THR A 761 -40.50 -18.46 7.03
CA THR A 761 -41.43 -18.29 5.90
C THR A 761 -41.49 -19.56 5.05
N SER A 762 -40.35 -20.17 4.71
CA SER A 762 -40.31 -21.41 3.91
C SER A 762 -41.02 -22.58 4.60
N VAL A 763 -40.80 -22.78 5.91
CA VAL A 763 -41.51 -23.82 6.69
C VAL A 763 -43.00 -23.49 6.82
N ALA A 764 -43.36 -22.24 7.11
CA ALA A 764 -44.75 -21.80 7.24
C ALA A 764 -45.53 -21.90 5.92
N ALA A 765 -44.88 -21.69 4.77
CA ALA A 765 -45.49 -21.81 3.45
C ALA A 765 -45.91 -23.26 3.17
N TYR A 766 -44.98 -24.20 3.36
CA TYR A 766 -45.26 -25.62 3.23
C TYR A 766 -46.34 -26.08 4.22
N MET A 767 -46.27 -25.66 5.50
CA MET A 767 -47.30 -25.98 6.49
C MET A 767 -48.68 -25.39 6.15
N SER A 768 -48.74 -24.27 5.45
CA SER A 768 -50.00 -23.62 5.05
C SER A 768 -50.64 -24.25 3.80
N HIS A 769 -49.82 -24.88 2.93
CA HIS A 769 -50.23 -25.44 1.64
C HIS A 769 -49.55 -26.80 1.35
N PRO A 770 -49.66 -27.82 2.23
CA PRO A 770 -48.88 -29.06 2.12
C PRO A 770 -49.21 -29.92 0.88
N ALA A 771 -50.29 -29.61 0.18
CA ALA A 771 -50.67 -30.21 -1.10
C ALA A 771 -49.86 -29.68 -2.32
N ALA A 772 -49.01 -28.65 -2.14
CA ALA A 772 -48.17 -28.07 -3.19
C ALA A 772 -46.95 -28.97 -3.51
N THR A 773 -47.19 -30.16 -4.05
CA THR A 773 -46.16 -31.21 -4.27
C THR A 773 -45.33 -31.04 -5.55
N GLY A 774 -45.45 -29.91 -6.25
CA GLY A 774 -44.67 -29.62 -7.46
C GLY A 774 -43.17 -29.53 -7.18
N ALA A 775 -42.35 -30.21 -7.99
CA ALA A 775 -40.91 -30.37 -7.74
C ALA A 775 -40.15 -29.03 -7.57
N ALA A 776 -40.55 -27.98 -8.29
CA ALA A 776 -39.96 -26.64 -8.14
C ALA A 776 -40.28 -26.01 -6.77
N HIS A 777 -41.52 -26.12 -6.29
CA HIS A 777 -41.95 -25.60 -4.98
C HIS A 777 -41.29 -26.37 -3.83
N LEU A 778 -41.26 -27.71 -3.92
CA LEU A 778 -40.57 -28.54 -2.92
C LEU A 778 -39.05 -28.29 -2.91
N GLY A 779 -38.42 -28.14 -4.07
CA GLY A 779 -37.00 -27.84 -4.19
C GLY A 779 -36.65 -26.46 -3.63
N ALA A 780 -37.43 -25.44 -3.97
CA ALA A 780 -37.29 -24.10 -3.43
C ALA A 780 -37.51 -24.07 -1.90
N THR A 781 -38.48 -24.84 -1.37
CA THR A 781 -38.69 -24.97 0.08
C THR A 781 -37.45 -25.52 0.78
N CYS A 782 -36.89 -26.64 0.29
CA CYS A 782 -35.66 -27.20 0.87
C CYS A 782 -34.47 -26.24 0.79
N PHE A 783 -34.29 -25.56 -0.35
CA PHE A 783 -33.19 -24.63 -0.56
C PHE A 783 -33.32 -23.39 0.33
N GLY A 784 -34.52 -22.80 0.45
CA GLY A 784 -34.80 -21.66 1.32
C GLY A 784 -34.57 -21.98 2.80
N VAL A 785 -35.02 -23.15 3.27
CA VAL A 785 -34.76 -23.63 4.64
C VAL A 785 -33.27 -23.86 4.89
N PHE A 786 -32.56 -24.49 3.95
CA PHE A 786 -31.12 -24.78 4.09
C PHE A 786 -30.27 -23.50 4.11
N ILE A 787 -30.44 -22.64 3.10
CA ILE A 787 -29.67 -21.40 2.94
C ILE A 787 -30.06 -20.38 4.01
N GLY A 788 -31.33 -20.29 4.39
CA GLY A 788 -31.78 -19.42 5.48
C GLY A 788 -31.14 -19.80 6.82
N ALA A 789 -31.14 -21.08 7.18
CA ALA A 789 -30.57 -21.56 8.44
C ALA A 789 -29.03 -21.41 8.49
N LEU A 790 -28.36 -21.68 7.36
CA LEU A 790 -26.93 -21.42 7.17
C LEU A 790 -26.60 -19.92 7.30
N THR A 791 -27.41 -19.06 6.68
CA THR A 791 -27.24 -17.60 6.73
C THR A 791 -27.44 -17.08 8.14
N PHE A 792 -28.45 -17.59 8.87
CA PHE A 792 -28.71 -17.23 10.27
C PHE A 792 -27.49 -17.51 11.16
N THR A 793 -27.04 -18.76 11.27
CA THR A 793 -25.96 -19.10 12.20
C THR A 793 -24.60 -18.58 11.77
N GLY A 794 -24.30 -18.59 10.46
CA GLY A 794 -23.06 -18.01 9.94
C GLY A 794 -22.96 -16.53 10.29
N SER A 795 -24.04 -15.77 10.11
CA SER A 795 -24.04 -14.34 10.41
C SER A 795 -23.98 -14.05 11.91
N VAL A 796 -24.57 -14.90 12.77
CA VAL A 796 -24.40 -14.83 14.24
C VAL A 796 -22.94 -15.06 14.66
N ILE A 797 -22.23 -16.02 14.05
CA ILE A 797 -20.81 -16.24 14.35
C ILE A 797 -19.94 -15.09 13.80
N ALA A 798 -20.25 -14.56 12.62
CA ALA A 798 -19.55 -13.40 12.06
C ALA A 798 -19.70 -12.17 12.99
N PHE A 799 -20.93 -11.86 13.44
CA PHE A 799 -21.19 -10.86 14.48
C PHE A 799 -20.34 -11.11 15.73
N ALA A 800 -20.35 -12.34 16.25
CA ALA A 800 -19.65 -12.68 17.49
C ALA A 800 -18.12 -12.56 17.38
N LYS A 801 -17.53 -12.86 16.21
CA LYS A 801 -16.10 -12.66 15.93
C LYS A 801 -15.72 -11.19 15.81
N LEU A 802 -16.51 -10.39 15.09
CA LEU A 802 -16.27 -8.95 14.92
C LEU A 802 -16.37 -8.20 16.26
N GLN A 803 -17.37 -8.55 17.06
CA GLN A 803 -17.63 -8.00 18.40
C GLN A 803 -16.64 -8.52 19.48
N GLY A 804 -15.76 -9.48 19.15
CA GLY A 804 -14.76 -10.04 20.06
C GLY A 804 -15.32 -11.02 21.11
N LEU A 805 -16.57 -11.48 20.96
CA LEU A 805 -17.20 -12.49 21.81
C LEU A 805 -16.67 -13.91 21.52
N VAL A 806 -16.20 -14.13 20.29
CA VAL A 806 -15.53 -15.35 19.82
C VAL A 806 -14.12 -14.97 19.34
N PRO A 807 -13.08 -15.81 19.58
CA PRO A 807 -11.72 -15.52 19.12
C PRO A 807 -11.66 -15.28 17.61
N SER A 808 -10.85 -14.29 17.21
CA SER A 808 -10.67 -13.91 15.81
C SER A 808 -9.79 -14.88 15.01
N LYS A 809 -9.04 -15.78 15.66
CA LYS A 809 -8.33 -16.88 14.98
C LYS A 809 -9.31 -17.96 14.50
N GLU A 810 -8.89 -18.82 13.57
CA GLU A 810 -9.69 -19.98 13.19
C GLU A 810 -9.93 -20.92 14.38
N VAL A 811 -11.14 -21.47 14.47
CA VAL A 811 -11.55 -22.47 15.47
C VAL A 811 -12.31 -23.56 14.73
N ALA A 812 -11.60 -24.60 14.32
CA ALA A 812 -12.15 -25.68 13.50
C ALA A 812 -12.06 -27.05 14.19
N LEU A 813 -12.96 -27.97 13.83
CA LEU A 813 -12.87 -29.35 14.26
C LEU A 813 -11.73 -30.10 13.53
N PRO A 814 -11.10 -31.11 14.16
CA PRO A 814 -10.28 -32.08 13.44
C PRO A 814 -11.04 -32.66 12.24
N ALA A 815 -10.39 -32.76 11.08
CA ALA A 815 -11.01 -33.17 9.82
C ALA A 815 -12.24 -32.30 9.41
N LYS A 816 -12.15 -30.97 9.55
CA LYS A 816 -13.23 -29.99 9.26
C LYS A 816 -14.05 -30.25 7.99
N GLN A 817 -13.40 -30.69 6.90
CA GLN A 817 -14.07 -30.99 5.62
C GLN A 817 -14.97 -32.23 5.65
N VAL A 818 -14.66 -33.23 6.48
CA VAL A 818 -15.49 -34.45 6.62
C VAL A 818 -16.82 -34.10 7.28
N PHE A 819 -16.80 -33.30 8.34
CA PHE A 819 -18.01 -32.84 9.02
C PHE A 819 -18.90 -31.96 8.11
N ASN A 820 -18.30 -31.03 7.36
CA ASN A 820 -19.04 -30.21 6.39
C ASN A 820 -19.65 -31.07 5.27
N SER A 821 -18.88 -31.99 4.69
CA SER A 821 -19.34 -32.90 3.63
C SER A 821 -20.46 -33.84 4.11
N ALA A 822 -20.33 -34.38 5.33
CA ALA A 822 -21.34 -35.25 5.94
C ALA A 822 -22.64 -34.49 6.25
N ALA A 823 -22.56 -33.25 6.73
CA ALA A 823 -23.73 -32.40 6.96
C ALA A 823 -24.43 -32.01 5.65
N LEU A 824 -23.67 -31.75 4.58
CA LEU A 824 -24.23 -31.49 3.25
C LEU A 824 -24.91 -32.73 2.65
N ALA A 825 -24.25 -33.89 2.71
CA ALA A 825 -24.83 -35.17 2.28
C ALA A 825 -26.09 -35.54 3.09
N GLY A 826 -26.07 -35.30 4.40
CA GLY A 826 -27.24 -35.42 5.27
C GLY A 826 -28.38 -34.47 4.86
N SER A 827 -28.08 -33.23 4.49
CA SER A 827 -29.06 -32.26 4.02
C SER A 827 -29.72 -32.70 2.70
N LEU A 828 -28.94 -33.27 1.78
CA LEU A 828 -29.45 -33.87 0.54
C LEU A 828 -30.31 -35.12 0.82
N TYR A 829 -29.92 -35.96 1.78
CA TYR A 829 -30.72 -37.11 2.22
C TYR A 829 -32.06 -36.67 2.82
N TYR A 830 -32.07 -35.69 3.73
CA TYR A 830 -33.31 -35.17 4.31
C TYR A 830 -34.15 -34.39 3.30
N CYS A 831 -33.56 -33.76 2.28
CA CYS A 831 -34.28 -33.24 1.12
C CYS A 831 -35.02 -34.35 0.37
N ALA A 832 -34.36 -35.47 0.06
CA ALA A 832 -35.02 -36.62 -0.56
C ALA A 832 -36.14 -37.23 0.32
N MET A 833 -35.95 -37.24 1.65
CA MET A 833 -37.00 -37.67 2.58
C MET A 833 -38.18 -36.68 2.65
N PHE A 834 -37.91 -35.37 2.61
CA PHE A 834 -38.95 -34.34 2.52
C PHE A 834 -39.79 -34.50 1.24
N PHE A 835 -39.16 -34.63 0.07
CA PHE A 835 -39.86 -34.86 -1.19
C PHE A 835 -40.75 -36.11 -1.12
N LYS A 836 -40.22 -37.22 -0.58
CA LYS A 836 -40.98 -38.47 -0.39
C LYS A 836 -42.17 -38.29 0.55
N ALA A 837 -41.97 -37.62 1.69
CA ALA A 837 -43.02 -37.38 2.68
C ALA A 837 -44.10 -36.41 2.17
N ALA A 838 -43.71 -35.33 1.49
CA ALA A 838 -44.62 -34.36 0.92
C ALA A 838 -45.50 -34.97 -0.18
N VAL A 839 -44.90 -35.72 -1.12
CA VAL A 839 -45.66 -36.45 -2.17
C VAL A 839 -46.58 -37.53 -1.56
N ALA A 840 -46.21 -38.12 -0.41
CA ALA A 840 -47.07 -39.05 0.32
C ALA A 840 -48.13 -38.37 1.22
N GLY A 841 -48.19 -37.03 1.28
CA GLY A 841 -49.09 -36.27 2.16
C GLY A 841 -48.73 -36.33 3.65
N ALA A 842 -47.59 -36.94 4.01
CA ALA A 842 -47.11 -37.14 5.37
C ALA A 842 -46.52 -35.83 5.96
N THR A 843 -47.38 -34.84 6.17
CA THR A 843 -46.99 -33.46 6.52
C THR A 843 -46.11 -33.38 7.76
N GLY A 844 -46.34 -34.22 8.78
CA GLY A 844 -45.50 -34.28 9.99
C GLY A 844 -44.07 -34.77 9.73
N ASP A 845 -43.91 -35.80 8.90
CA ASP A 845 -42.60 -36.32 8.51
C ASP A 845 -41.87 -35.33 7.60
N ALA A 846 -42.60 -34.65 6.71
CA ALA A 846 -42.06 -33.61 5.85
C ALA A 846 -41.56 -32.39 6.65
N VAL A 847 -42.34 -31.87 7.59
CA VAL A 847 -41.90 -30.79 8.50
C VAL A 847 -40.71 -31.24 9.37
N SER A 848 -40.68 -32.49 9.81
CA SER A 848 -39.54 -33.06 10.55
C SER A 848 -38.28 -33.13 9.69
N ALA A 849 -38.40 -33.48 8.40
CA ALA A 849 -37.30 -33.46 7.44
C ALA A 849 -36.80 -32.03 7.16
N LEU A 850 -37.70 -31.03 7.02
CA LEU A 850 -37.30 -29.63 6.94
C LEU A 850 -36.57 -29.16 8.20
N GLY A 851 -37.01 -29.59 9.40
CA GLY A 851 -36.31 -29.33 10.66
C GLY A 851 -34.89 -29.92 10.69
N ALA A 852 -34.69 -31.11 10.13
CA ALA A 852 -33.37 -31.72 9.99
C ALA A 852 -32.48 -30.97 8.98
N ILE A 853 -33.03 -30.52 7.85
CA ILE A 853 -32.33 -29.67 6.87
C ILE A 853 -31.91 -28.35 7.52
N ALA A 854 -32.81 -27.70 8.28
CA ALA A 854 -32.51 -26.48 9.01
C ALA A 854 -31.38 -26.69 10.03
N ALA A 855 -31.41 -27.77 10.81
CA ALA A 855 -30.37 -28.09 11.79
C ALA A 855 -28.99 -28.35 11.14
N LEU A 856 -28.95 -29.00 9.98
CA LEU A 856 -27.71 -29.27 9.26
C LEU A 856 -27.17 -28.03 8.52
N GLY A 857 -28.03 -27.20 7.92
CA GLY A 857 -27.66 -25.90 7.37
C GLY A 857 -27.11 -24.96 8.46
N ALA A 858 -27.80 -24.91 9.61
CA ALA A 858 -27.37 -24.18 10.80
C ALA A 858 -26.01 -24.67 11.33
N PHE A 859 -25.75 -25.98 11.34
CA PHE A 859 -24.44 -26.54 11.70
C PHE A 859 -23.35 -26.10 10.72
N ILE A 860 -23.60 -26.17 9.41
CA ILE A 860 -22.63 -25.76 8.37
C ILE A 860 -22.31 -24.27 8.50
N GLY A 861 -23.31 -23.39 8.62
CA GLY A 861 -23.10 -21.95 8.78
C GLY A 861 -22.26 -21.59 10.00
N LEU A 862 -22.54 -22.25 11.13
CA LEU A 862 -21.79 -22.10 12.39
C LEU A 862 -20.34 -22.60 12.23
N HIS A 863 -20.15 -23.83 11.77
CA HIS A 863 -18.84 -24.47 11.74
C HIS A 863 -17.92 -23.88 10.66
N ALA A 864 -18.44 -23.58 9.46
CA ALA A 864 -17.68 -22.90 8.42
C ALA A 864 -17.20 -21.52 8.91
N THR A 865 -18.10 -20.68 9.45
CA THR A 865 -17.72 -19.34 9.91
C THR A 865 -16.77 -19.38 11.11
N LEU A 866 -16.86 -20.39 11.99
CA LEU A 866 -15.86 -20.61 13.04
C LEU A 866 -14.47 -20.99 12.47
N ALA A 867 -14.43 -21.76 11.39
CA ALA A 867 -13.20 -22.22 10.73
C ALA A 867 -12.49 -21.18 9.83
N VAL A 868 -13.06 -19.97 9.66
CA VAL A 868 -12.46 -18.87 8.88
C VAL A 868 -11.65 -17.91 9.77
N GLY A 869 -10.56 -17.33 9.26
CA GLY A 869 -9.70 -16.39 9.97
C GLY A 869 -10.31 -14.99 10.19
N GLY A 870 -9.67 -14.18 11.04
CA GLY A 870 -10.15 -12.86 11.43
C GLY A 870 -10.05 -11.82 10.31
N GLY A 871 -8.97 -11.85 9.53
CA GLY A 871 -8.82 -11.04 8.32
C GLY A 871 -9.75 -11.46 7.18
N ASP A 872 -10.15 -12.73 7.16
CA ASP A 872 -11.04 -13.34 6.15
C ASP A 872 -12.54 -13.17 6.48
N THR A 873 -12.86 -12.91 7.75
CA THR A 873 -14.25 -12.73 8.23
C THR A 873 -15.08 -11.73 7.39
N PRO A 874 -14.54 -10.61 6.87
CA PRO A 874 -15.27 -9.70 5.98
C PRO A 874 -15.80 -10.35 4.69
N VAL A 875 -15.06 -11.29 4.10
CA VAL A 875 -15.50 -12.06 2.91
C VAL A 875 -16.67 -12.99 3.27
N VAL A 876 -16.70 -13.51 4.50
CA VAL A 876 -17.84 -14.33 4.96
C VAL A 876 -19.11 -13.47 5.06
N ILE A 877 -19.01 -12.19 5.44
CA ILE A 877 -20.16 -11.27 5.49
C ILE A 877 -20.75 -11.02 4.10
N THR A 878 -19.93 -10.88 3.06
CA THR A 878 -20.40 -10.69 1.67
C THR A 878 -20.98 -11.97 1.07
N VAL A 879 -20.41 -13.14 1.37
CA VAL A 879 -21.00 -14.45 1.03
C VAL A 879 -22.34 -14.68 1.74
N LEU A 880 -22.48 -14.28 3.01
CA LEU A 880 -23.73 -14.39 3.75
C LEU A 880 -24.78 -13.38 3.27
N ASN A 881 -24.39 -12.18 2.81
CA ASN A 881 -25.29 -11.26 2.11
C ASN A 881 -25.85 -11.90 0.82
N SER A 882 -24.97 -12.47 -0.01
CA SER A 882 -25.34 -13.22 -1.22
C SER A 882 -26.34 -14.34 -0.89
N SER A 883 -26.03 -15.12 0.15
CA SER A 883 -26.88 -16.21 0.66
C SER A 883 -28.26 -15.71 1.08
N SER A 884 -28.36 -14.53 1.69
CA SER A 884 -29.65 -13.90 2.03
C SER A 884 -30.49 -13.60 0.77
N GLY A 885 -29.88 -13.11 -0.30
CA GLY A 885 -30.56 -12.87 -1.59
C GLY A 885 -31.04 -14.17 -2.25
N TRP A 886 -30.24 -15.23 -2.22
CA TRP A 886 -30.66 -16.54 -2.73
C TRP A 886 -31.78 -17.16 -1.90
N ALA A 887 -31.88 -16.85 -0.60
CA ALA A 887 -33.03 -17.23 0.23
C ALA A 887 -34.31 -16.47 -0.18
N LEU A 888 -34.23 -15.16 -0.50
CA LEU A 888 -35.37 -14.42 -1.07
C LEU A 888 -35.80 -14.99 -2.44
N CYS A 889 -34.86 -15.45 -3.27
CA CYS A 889 -35.21 -16.15 -4.52
C CYS A 889 -36.04 -17.41 -4.24
N ALA A 890 -35.60 -18.21 -3.26
CA ALA A 890 -36.30 -19.42 -2.85
C ALA A 890 -37.72 -19.10 -2.35
N GLU A 891 -37.87 -18.08 -1.51
CA GLU A 891 -39.16 -17.58 -1.02
C GLU A 891 -40.07 -17.14 -2.19
N GLY A 892 -39.51 -16.46 -3.20
CA GLY A 892 -40.20 -16.11 -4.45
C GLY A 892 -40.68 -17.32 -5.25
N PHE A 893 -39.87 -18.37 -5.40
CA PHE A 893 -40.29 -19.62 -6.05
C PHE A 893 -41.29 -20.44 -5.22
N VAL A 894 -41.24 -20.36 -3.88
CA VAL A 894 -42.20 -21.02 -2.98
C VAL A 894 -43.59 -20.35 -3.08
N LEU A 895 -43.65 -19.02 -3.16
CA LEU A 895 -44.90 -18.25 -3.14
C LEU A 895 -45.40 -17.82 -4.53
N GLY A 896 -44.60 -17.98 -5.58
CA GLY A 896 -44.92 -17.54 -6.94
C GLY A 896 -44.63 -16.05 -7.21
N SER A 897 -43.97 -15.35 -6.29
CA SER A 897 -43.77 -13.91 -6.32
C SER A 897 -42.58 -13.49 -7.19
N GLN A 898 -42.87 -12.89 -8.36
CA GLN A 898 -41.85 -12.35 -9.25
C GLN A 898 -41.00 -11.25 -8.57
N LEU A 899 -41.58 -10.43 -7.70
CA LEU A 899 -40.87 -9.37 -6.98
C LEU A 899 -39.79 -9.92 -6.06
N LEU A 900 -40.11 -10.94 -5.25
CA LEU A 900 -39.12 -11.61 -4.38
C LEU A 900 -38.00 -12.25 -5.21
N THR A 901 -38.34 -12.85 -6.35
CA THR A 901 -37.36 -13.43 -7.29
C THR A 901 -36.42 -12.38 -7.90
N VAL A 902 -36.93 -11.23 -8.35
CA VAL A 902 -36.07 -10.15 -8.89
C VAL A 902 -35.15 -9.57 -7.82
N VAL A 903 -35.70 -9.30 -6.64
CA VAL A 903 -34.97 -8.65 -5.54
C VAL A 903 -33.95 -9.60 -4.93
N GLY A 904 -34.30 -10.86 -4.74
CA GLY A 904 -33.38 -11.89 -4.27
C GLY A 904 -32.20 -12.08 -5.22
N ALA A 905 -32.45 -12.10 -6.54
CA ALA A 905 -31.40 -12.24 -7.55
C ALA A 905 -30.46 -11.03 -7.57
N LEU A 906 -31.01 -9.82 -7.43
CA LEU A 906 -30.26 -8.56 -7.32
C LEU A 906 -29.32 -8.56 -6.10
N ILE A 907 -29.80 -8.96 -4.93
CA ILE A 907 -29.01 -9.03 -3.68
C ILE A 907 -28.02 -10.19 -3.73
N GLY A 908 -28.43 -11.35 -4.26
CA GLY A 908 -27.60 -12.54 -4.43
C GLY A 908 -26.38 -12.25 -5.30
N ALA A 909 -26.61 -11.65 -6.47
CA ALA A 909 -25.54 -11.17 -7.36
C ALA A 909 -24.66 -10.12 -6.65
N SER A 910 -25.26 -9.16 -5.92
CA SER A 910 -24.50 -8.12 -5.21
C SER A 910 -23.52 -8.68 -4.19
N GLY A 911 -23.96 -9.61 -3.33
CA GLY A 911 -23.07 -10.25 -2.37
C GLY A 911 -21.99 -11.10 -3.02
N ALA A 912 -22.31 -11.79 -4.12
CA ALA A 912 -21.36 -12.63 -4.85
C ALA A 912 -20.24 -11.80 -5.52
N ILE A 913 -20.59 -10.69 -6.17
CA ILE A 913 -19.63 -9.78 -6.82
C ILE A 913 -18.74 -9.12 -5.77
N LEU A 914 -19.30 -8.64 -4.65
CA LEU A 914 -18.49 -8.10 -3.55
C LEU A 914 -17.56 -9.17 -2.95
N SER A 915 -18.01 -10.42 -2.83
CA SER A 915 -17.16 -11.54 -2.40
C SER A 915 -15.99 -11.76 -3.38
N GLN A 916 -16.25 -11.71 -4.68
CA GLN A 916 -15.22 -11.85 -5.72
C GLN A 916 -14.22 -10.70 -5.70
N ILE A 917 -14.66 -9.45 -5.60
CA ILE A 917 -13.79 -8.26 -5.53
C ILE A 917 -12.84 -8.37 -4.34
N MET A 918 -13.34 -8.73 -3.14
CA MET A 918 -12.48 -8.92 -1.97
C MET A 918 -11.48 -10.06 -2.15
N CYS A 919 -11.92 -11.19 -2.71
CA CYS A 919 -11.07 -12.35 -2.97
C CYS A 919 -9.93 -12.06 -3.96
N VAL A 920 -10.22 -11.33 -5.05
CA VAL A 920 -9.21 -10.88 -6.01
C VAL A 920 -8.22 -9.92 -5.35
N ALA A 921 -8.71 -8.94 -4.58
CA ALA A 921 -7.87 -7.99 -3.82
C ALA A 921 -7.12 -8.61 -2.62
N MET A 922 -7.23 -9.93 -2.42
CA MET A 922 -6.44 -10.73 -1.46
C MET A 922 -5.65 -11.85 -2.15
N ASN A 923 -5.67 -11.92 -3.50
CA ASN A 923 -5.18 -13.05 -4.31
C ASN A 923 -5.59 -14.44 -3.76
N ARG A 924 -6.85 -14.61 -3.34
CA ARG A 924 -7.36 -15.87 -2.75
C ARG A 924 -8.73 -16.24 -3.31
N SER A 925 -9.02 -17.54 -3.43
CA SER A 925 -10.30 -18.01 -3.95
C SER A 925 -11.40 -17.98 -2.88
N ILE A 926 -12.65 -17.72 -3.28
CA ILE A 926 -13.83 -17.76 -2.39
C ILE A 926 -13.92 -19.14 -1.70
N VAL A 927 -13.64 -20.22 -2.44
CA VAL A 927 -13.60 -21.58 -1.90
C VAL A 927 -12.47 -21.75 -0.89
N GLY A 928 -11.25 -21.26 -1.19
CA GLY A 928 -10.13 -21.32 -0.27
C GLY A 928 -10.39 -20.56 1.04
N VAL A 929 -11.03 -19.39 0.96
CA VAL A 929 -11.47 -18.62 2.13
C VAL A 929 -12.51 -19.40 2.94
N LEU A 930 -13.63 -19.81 2.33
CA LEU A 930 -14.75 -20.47 3.04
C LEU A 930 -14.38 -21.85 3.63
N LEU A 931 -13.46 -22.58 2.99
CA LEU A 931 -12.96 -23.86 3.49
C LEU A 931 -11.80 -23.69 4.48
N GLY A 932 -11.28 -22.47 4.68
CA GLY A 932 -10.12 -22.19 5.52
C GLY A 932 -8.87 -22.94 5.05
N ILE A 933 -8.55 -22.82 3.77
CA ILE A 933 -7.34 -23.34 3.11
C ILE A 933 -6.34 -22.19 2.97
N LYS A 934 -5.09 -22.41 3.40
CA LYS A 934 -3.97 -21.48 3.19
C LYS A 934 -3.42 -21.61 1.76
N GLY A 935 -2.95 -20.51 1.21
CA GLY A 935 -2.41 -20.41 -0.16
C GLY A 935 -3.12 -19.34 -0.99
N THR A 936 -2.36 -18.66 -1.84
CA THR A 936 -2.86 -17.68 -2.83
C THR A 936 -3.23 -18.35 -4.15
N LEU A 937 -3.97 -17.64 -5.01
CA LEU A 937 -4.47 -18.13 -6.30
C LEU A 937 -3.35 -18.19 -7.35
N ASN A 938 -2.63 -17.08 -7.49
CA ASN A 938 -1.51 -16.95 -8.42
C ASN A 938 -0.19 -16.87 -7.65
N LYS A 939 0.68 -17.86 -7.80
CA LYS A 939 2.12 -17.69 -7.56
C LYS A 939 2.76 -17.14 -8.83
N THR A 940 2.61 -15.83 -9.03
CA THR A 940 3.33 -15.12 -10.09
C THR A 940 4.85 -15.26 -9.87
N LYS A 941 5.64 -15.32 -10.96
CA LYS A 941 7.05 -14.90 -10.85
C LYS A 941 7.09 -13.45 -10.34
N THR A 942 8.16 -13.10 -9.66
CA THR A 942 8.50 -11.71 -9.33
C THR A 942 8.27 -10.82 -10.55
N VAL A 943 7.60 -9.69 -10.35
CA VAL A 943 7.58 -8.61 -11.35
C VAL A 943 9.02 -8.17 -11.59
N ASP A 944 9.36 -7.74 -12.81
CA ASP A 944 10.65 -7.11 -13.12
C ASP A 944 10.74 -5.73 -12.44
N VAL A 945 10.94 -5.74 -11.13
CA VAL A 945 11.26 -4.58 -10.29
C VAL A 945 12.75 -4.29 -10.46
N ASP A 946 13.08 -3.00 -10.64
CA ASP A 946 14.46 -2.51 -10.67
C ASP A 946 15.26 -3.10 -9.49
N PRO A 947 16.41 -3.77 -9.72
CA PRO A 947 17.24 -4.33 -8.65
C PRO A 947 17.66 -3.33 -7.57
N ASN A 948 17.66 -2.02 -7.87
CA ASN A 948 17.94 -0.94 -6.92
C ASN A 948 16.70 -0.51 -6.09
N MET A 949 15.51 -1.00 -6.44
CA MET A 949 14.23 -0.77 -5.75
C MET A 949 13.74 -1.98 -4.94
N LEU A 950 14.41 -3.13 -5.05
CA LEU A 950 14.13 -4.32 -4.24
C LEU A 950 14.48 -4.06 -2.76
N CYS A 951 13.68 -4.60 -1.85
CA CYS A 951 13.99 -4.61 -0.43
C CYS A 951 15.29 -5.41 -0.15
N ASP A 952 16.30 -4.73 0.41
CA ASP A 952 17.62 -5.31 0.61
C ASP A 952 17.58 -6.49 1.61
N VAL A 953 17.78 -7.71 1.09
CA VAL A 953 17.56 -8.96 1.85
C VAL A 953 18.60 -9.14 2.95
N GLU A 954 19.74 -8.43 2.88
CA GLU A 954 20.72 -8.30 3.97
C GLU A 954 20.27 -7.33 5.09
N ARG A 955 19.00 -7.43 5.50
CA ARG A 955 18.37 -6.90 6.73
C ARG A 955 19.05 -5.66 7.34
N GLY A 956 18.72 -4.48 6.81
CA GLY A 956 19.06 -3.20 7.42
C GLY A 956 18.53 -3.03 8.85
N GLU A 957 19.13 -2.14 9.65
CA GLU A 957 18.59 -1.78 10.96
C GLU A 957 17.29 -0.96 10.81
N CYS A 958 16.22 -1.38 11.49
CA CYS A 958 14.94 -0.67 11.54
C CYS A 958 15.11 0.73 12.16
N VAL A 959 15.01 1.78 11.34
CA VAL A 959 15.13 3.18 11.78
C VAL A 959 13.85 3.61 12.50
N VAL A 960 13.97 3.97 13.78
CA VAL A 960 12.86 4.50 14.60
C VAL A 960 13.03 6.01 14.76
N SER A 961 11.99 6.78 14.43
CA SER A 961 11.96 8.24 14.57
C SER A 961 10.84 8.70 15.51
N ASP A 962 11.01 9.89 16.09
CA ASP A 962 9.96 10.54 16.88
C ASP A 962 8.95 11.31 16.00
N ALA A 963 7.87 11.78 16.64
CA ALA A 963 6.81 12.56 16.00
C ALA A 963 7.28 13.95 15.52
N GLY A 964 8.33 14.53 16.12
CA GLY A 964 8.88 15.83 15.70
C GLY A 964 9.66 15.72 14.39
N THR A 965 10.42 14.65 14.23
CA THR A 965 11.11 14.28 12.98
C THR A 965 10.11 14.04 11.87
N ALA A 966 9.05 13.26 12.15
CA ALA A 966 7.97 13.02 11.20
C ALA A 966 7.18 14.30 10.83
N ALA A 967 7.04 15.24 11.76
CA ALA A 967 6.45 16.55 11.48
C ALA A 967 7.35 17.42 10.59
N GLN A 968 8.67 17.39 10.77
CA GLN A 968 9.64 18.07 9.89
C GLN A 968 9.60 17.50 8.47
N ASP A 969 9.62 16.17 8.34
CA ASP A 969 9.50 15.49 7.04
C ASP A 969 8.23 15.91 6.27
N LEU A 970 7.10 16.02 6.98
CA LEU A 970 5.83 16.52 6.42
C LEU A 970 5.82 18.04 6.18
N ALA A 971 6.60 18.83 6.92
CA ALA A 971 6.78 20.27 6.71
C ALA A 971 7.58 20.56 5.43
N ASP A 972 8.58 19.74 5.10
CA ASP A 972 9.42 19.90 3.90
C ASP A 972 8.77 19.32 2.62
N ALA A 973 7.91 18.30 2.75
CA ALA A 973 7.19 17.68 1.64
C ALA A 973 6.23 18.62 0.87
N LYS A 974 6.06 18.41 -0.44
CA LYS A 974 5.06 19.11 -1.28
C LYS A 974 3.90 18.20 -1.68
N LYS A 975 4.20 16.93 -1.98
CA LYS A 975 3.25 15.85 -2.24
C LYS A 975 3.29 14.82 -1.12
N VAL A 976 2.14 14.59 -0.47
CA VAL A 976 1.98 13.64 0.62
C VAL A 976 0.94 12.58 0.24
N LEU A 977 1.36 11.32 0.23
CA LEU A 977 0.45 10.17 0.12
C LEU A 977 0.13 9.66 1.53
N ILE A 978 -1.13 9.41 1.84
CA ILE A 978 -1.56 8.87 3.13
C ILE A 978 -2.21 7.52 2.91
N VAL A 979 -1.70 6.47 3.55
CA VAL A 979 -2.22 5.10 3.41
C VAL A 979 -2.78 4.62 4.75
N PRO A 980 -4.08 4.84 5.01
CA PRO A 980 -4.73 4.37 6.23
C PRO A 980 -5.02 2.86 6.17
N GLY A 981 -4.73 2.18 7.28
CA GLY A 981 -5.15 0.80 7.53
C GLY A 981 -6.12 0.70 8.71
N TYR A 982 -6.52 -0.53 9.05
CA TYR A 982 -7.49 -0.77 10.12
C TYR A 982 -7.01 -0.27 11.51
N GLY A 983 -5.70 -0.10 11.72
CA GLY A 983 -5.17 0.52 12.94
C GLY A 983 -5.69 1.94 13.21
N LEU A 984 -5.95 2.75 12.16
CA LEU A 984 -6.60 4.06 12.28
C LEU A 984 -7.95 3.96 13.00
N ALA A 985 -8.76 2.99 12.60
CA ALA A 985 -10.09 2.74 13.16
C ALA A 985 -10.04 2.19 14.60
N VAL A 986 -9.05 1.34 14.90
CA VAL A 986 -8.86 0.76 16.25
C VAL A 986 -8.52 1.84 17.28
N SER A 987 -7.63 2.77 16.94
CA SER A 987 -7.24 3.90 17.81
C SER A 987 -8.24 5.07 17.77
N LYS A 988 -9.30 4.99 16.95
CA LYS A 988 -10.27 6.07 16.66
C LYS A 988 -9.57 7.37 16.22
N ALA A 989 -8.54 7.21 15.40
CA ALA A 989 -7.65 8.27 14.96
C ALA A 989 -8.16 9.03 13.72
N GLN A 990 -9.31 8.65 13.14
CA GLN A 990 -9.80 9.23 11.88
C GLN A 990 -10.03 10.76 11.97
N TYR A 991 -10.47 11.27 13.12
CA TYR A 991 -10.64 12.71 13.36
C TYR A 991 -9.30 13.44 13.44
N ALA A 992 -8.31 12.88 14.16
CA ALA A 992 -6.97 13.47 14.22
C ALA A 992 -6.28 13.47 12.84
N MET A 993 -6.55 12.45 12.01
CA MET A 993 -6.12 12.39 10.61
C MET A 993 -6.82 13.43 9.74
N ALA A 994 -8.13 13.68 9.92
CA ALA A 994 -8.83 14.74 9.20
C ALA A 994 -8.25 16.13 9.53
N ASP A 995 -8.00 16.44 10.81
CA ASP A 995 -7.32 17.68 11.22
C ASP A 995 -5.93 17.83 10.56
N LEU A 996 -5.19 16.73 10.39
CA LEU A 996 -3.86 16.72 9.77
C LEU A 996 -3.94 16.94 8.25
N ILE A 997 -4.90 16.29 7.58
CA ILE A 997 -5.17 16.49 6.15
C ILE A 997 -5.60 17.93 5.87
N GLU A 998 -6.45 18.51 6.73
CA GLU A 998 -6.88 19.91 6.62
C GLU A 998 -5.68 20.85 6.76
N LEU A 999 -4.87 20.71 7.82
CA LEU A 999 -3.66 21.50 8.04
C LEU A 999 -2.65 21.41 6.87
N LEU A 1000 -2.40 20.21 6.35
CA LEU A 1000 -1.49 20.02 5.20
C LEU A 1000 -2.03 20.72 3.94
N ARG A 1001 -3.34 20.67 3.68
CA ARG A 1001 -3.99 21.34 2.54
C ARG A 1001 -4.05 22.86 2.72
N GLU A 1002 -4.31 23.37 3.92
CA GLU A 1002 -4.21 24.80 4.25
C GLU A 1002 -2.79 25.34 4.04
N SER A 1003 -1.77 24.49 4.28
CA SER A 1003 -0.35 24.76 3.99
C SER A 1003 0.01 24.71 2.50
N GLY A 1004 -0.97 24.51 1.60
CA GLY A 1004 -0.75 24.47 0.15
C GLY A 1004 -0.11 23.19 -0.38
N LYS A 1005 -0.07 22.11 0.41
CA LYS A 1005 0.48 20.80 -0.01
C LYS A 1005 -0.56 20.00 -0.77
N ASP A 1006 -0.09 19.18 -1.71
CA ASP A 1006 -0.91 18.23 -2.45
C ASP A 1006 -1.02 16.92 -1.63
N VAL A 1007 -2.23 16.58 -1.19
CA VAL A 1007 -2.48 15.51 -0.23
C VAL A 1007 -3.50 14.53 -0.80
N VAL A 1008 -3.09 13.26 -0.93
CA VAL A 1008 -3.93 12.17 -1.43
C VAL A 1008 -4.02 11.07 -0.38
N VAL A 1009 -5.20 10.52 -0.17
CA VAL A 1009 -5.47 9.41 0.77
C VAL A 1009 -5.81 8.16 -0.01
N ALA A 1010 -4.86 7.23 -0.15
CA ALA A 1010 -5.04 6.00 -0.90
C ALA A 1010 -5.59 4.86 -0.02
N VAL A 1011 -6.79 4.39 -0.34
CA VAL A 1011 -7.47 3.29 0.34
C VAL A 1011 -7.27 1.99 -0.44
N HIS A 1012 -6.84 0.95 0.27
CA HIS A 1012 -6.75 -0.40 -0.29
C HIS A 1012 -8.11 -1.12 -0.21
N PRO A 1013 -8.59 -1.84 -1.25
CA PRO A 1013 -9.96 -2.36 -1.30
C PRO A 1013 -10.41 -3.25 -0.12
N VAL A 1014 -9.47 -3.94 0.54
CA VAL A 1014 -9.72 -4.77 1.73
C VAL A 1014 -9.18 -4.20 3.04
N ALA A 1015 -8.73 -2.94 3.08
CA ALA A 1015 -8.32 -2.30 4.33
C ALA A 1015 -9.54 -1.97 5.21
N GLY A 1016 -9.76 -2.79 6.24
CA GLY A 1016 -10.84 -2.61 7.21
C GLY A 1016 -11.33 -3.93 7.79
N ARG A 1017 -12.62 -3.98 8.15
CA ARG A 1017 -13.38 -5.22 8.45
C ARG A 1017 -14.65 -5.37 7.60
N MET A 1018 -14.79 -4.54 6.57
CA MET A 1018 -15.92 -4.52 5.63
C MET A 1018 -15.51 -3.72 4.36
N PRO A 1019 -15.99 -4.08 3.15
CA PRO A 1019 -15.71 -3.31 1.93
C PRO A 1019 -16.01 -1.82 2.07
N GLY A 1020 -15.05 -0.97 1.74
CA GLY A 1020 -15.19 0.49 1.82
C GLY A 1020 -15.34 1.07 3.23
N GLN A 1021 -15.04 0.32 4.30
CA GLN A 1021 -15.22 0.81 5.68
C GLN A 1021 -14.38 2.06 5.97
N LEU A 1022 -13.14 2.12 5.48
CA LEU A 1022 -12.27 3.29 5.67
C LEU A 1022 -12.83 4.53 4.95
N ASN A 1023 -13.39 4.40 3.75
CA ASN A 1023 -14.00 5.51 3.03
C ASN A 1023 -15.15 6.14 3.85
N VAL A 1024 -15.97 5.32 4.52
CA VAL A 1024 -17.06 5.81 5.41
C VAL A 1024 -16.51 6.40 6.71
N LEU A 1025 -15.43 5.85 7.29
CA LEU A 1025 -14.80 6.41 8.51
C LEU A 1025 -14.06 7.73 8.24
N LEU A 1026 -13.44 7.87 7.07
CA LEU A 1026 -12.82 9.13 6.61
C LEU A 1026 -13.91 10.19 6.36
N ALA A 1027 -15.03 9.81 5.73
CA ALA A 1027 -16.20 10.68 5.56
C ALA A 1027 -16.86 11.05 6.91
N GLU A 1028 -16.96 10.13 7.88
CA GLU A 1028 -17.42 10.42 9.26
C GLU A 1028 -16.52 11.48 9.93
N ALA A 1029 -15.22 11.45 9.65
CA ALA A 1029 -14.26 12.44 10.13
C ALA A 1029 -14.26 13.77 9.35
N GLY A 1030 -15.05 13.88 8.28
CA GLY A 1030 -15.12 15.08 7.42
C GLY A 1030 -14.09 15.14 6.30
N VAL A 1031 -13.30 14.09 6.06
CA VAL A 1031 -12.33 14.05 4.96
C VAL A 1031 -13.07 14.10 3.62
N PRO A 1032 -12.80 15.10 2.75
CA PRO A 1032 -13.45 15.21 1.45
C PRO A 1032 -13.18 14.01 0.52
N TYR A 1033 -14.21 13.53 -0.18
CA TYR A 1033 -14.11 12.34 -1.03
C TYR A 1033 -13.29 12.53 -2.32
N ASP A 1034 -12.86 13.76 -2.63
CA ASP A 1034 -12.06 14.10 -3.82
C ASP A 1034 -10.56 13.82 -3.61
N VAL A 1035 -10.07 13.92 -2.37
CA VAL A 1035 -8.71 13.52 -1.97
C VAL A 1035 -8.60 12.04 -1.57
N VAL A 1036 -9.73 11.36 -1.37
CA VAL A 1036 -9.75 9.90 -1.13
C VAL A 1036 -9.72 9.19 -2.48
N LYS A 1037 -8.76 8.28 -2.65
CA LYS A 1037 -8.48 7.54 -3.88
C LYS A 1037 -8.45 6.06 -3.61
N GLU A 1038 -8.92 5.27 -4.57
CA GLU A 1038 -8.73 3.81 -4.53
C GLU A 1038 -7.31 3.47 -5.02
N MET A 1039 -6.75 2.35 -4.59
CA MET A 1039 -5.38 1.88 -4.95
C MET A 1039 -5.04 2.03 -6.45
N GLU A 1040 -5.94 1.62 -7.34
CA GLU A 1040 -5.73 1.64 -8.79
C GLU A 1040 -5.56 3.07 -9.36
N GLU A 1041 -6.04 4.10 -8.66
CA GLU A 1041 -5.88 5.50 -9.06
C GLU A 1041 -4.51 6.10 -8.71
N VAL A 1042 -3.71 5.44 -7.86
CA VAL A 1042 -2.40 5.96 -7.39
C VAL A 1042 -1.19 5.12 -7.81
N GLU A 1043 -1.39 3.87 -8.23
CA GLU A 1043 -0.33 2.87 -8.47
C GLU A 1043 0.76 3.31 -9.48
N ASN A 1044 0.40 4.13 -10.46
CA ASN A 1044 1.31 4.67 -11.49
C ASN A 1044 2.02 5.98 -11.08
N ASP A 1045 1.72 6.51 -9.89
CA ASP A 1045 2.14 7.83 -9.41
C ASP A 1045 2.87 7.80 -8.06
N VAL A 1046 3.06 6.64 -7.42
CA VAL A 1046 3.61 6.52 -6.04
C VAL A 1046 5.04 7.09 -5.90
N ASP A 1047 5.83 7.03 -6.98
CA ASP A 1047 7.16 7.64 -7.13
C ASP A 1047 7.16 9.17 -7.12
N LYS A 1048 6.02 9.82 -7.37
CA LYS A 1048 5.89 11.29 -7.44
C LYS A 1048 5.59 11.93 -6.08
N TYR A 1049 5.50 11.14 -5.01
CA TYR A 1049 5.26 11.64 -3.65
C TYR A 1049 6.56 11.76 -2.86
N ASP A 1050 6.70 12.87 -2.15
CA ASP A 1050 7.88 13.15 -1.31
C ASP A 1050 7.81 12.32 -0.02
N VAL A 1051 6.60 12.19 0.57
CA VAL A 1051 6.36 11.43 1.80
C VAL A 1051 5.12 10.54 1.67
N SER A 1052 5.29 9.24 1.95
CA SER A 1052 4.21 8.26 2.14
C SER A 1052 3.96 8.00 3.63
N LEU A 1053 2.86 8.53 4.18
CA LEU A 1053 2.42 8.39 5.57
C LEU A 1053 1.50 7.16 5.73
N VAL A 1054 2.08 6.04 6.17
CA VAL A 1054 1.38 4.77 6.39
C VAL A 1054 0.84 4.72 7.82
N VAL A 1055 -0.48 4.62 8.00
CA VAL A 1055 -1.12 4.70 9.33
C VAL A 1055 -1.88 3.44 9.68
N GLY A 1056 -1.26 2.57 10.47
CA GLY A 1056 -1.90 1.34 10.97
C GLY A 1056 -2.29 0.33 9.88
N ALA A 1057 -1.68 0.43 8.70
CA ALA A 1057 -1.65 -0.63 7.68
C ALA A 1057 -0.46 -1.59 7.93
N ASN A 1058 -0.47 -2.74 7.25
CA ASN A 1058 0.69 -3.63 7.19
C ASN A 1058 0.65 -4.47 5.90
N ASP A 1059 -0.21 -5.48 5.85
CA ASP A 1059 -0.29 -6.45 4.75
C ASP A 1059 -0.58 -5.78 3.39
N THR A 1060 -1.36 -4.69 3.39
CA THR A 1060 -1.73 -3.91 2.20
C THR A 1060 -0.63 -2.98 1.67
N VAL A 1061 0.55 -3.00 2.29
CA VAL A 1061 1.77 -2.23 1.95
C VAL A 1061 3.03 -3.09 2.14
N ASN A 1062 2.92 -4.41 1.98
CA ASN A 1062 4.01 -5.35 2.25
C ASN A 1062 4.73 -5.76 0.94
N PRO A 1063 6.02 -5.42 0.74
CA PRO A 1063 6.80 -5.80 -0.44
C PRO A 1063 6.85 -7.32 -0.70
N SER A 1064 6.76 -8.15 0.34
CA SER A 1064 6.67 -9.61 0.21
C SER A 1064 5.41 -10.11 -0.51
N ALA A 1065 4.47 -9.24 -0.90
CA ALA A 1065 3.41 -9.60 -1.82
C ALA A 1065 3.86 -9.62 -3.30
N VAL A 1066 4.93 -8.89 -3.65
CA VAL A 1066 5.47 -8.74 -5.01
C VAL A 1066 6.82 -9.44 -5.16
N GLU A 1067 7.67 -9.39 -4.14
CA GLU A 1067 9.07 -9.83 -4.18
C GLU A 1067 9.29 -11.29 -3.78
N ASP A 1068 8.50 -11.84 -2.85
CA ASP A 1068 8.67 -13.21 -2.35
C ASP A 1068 7.56 -14.16 -2.84
N PRO A 1069 7.83 -15.06 -3.80
CA PRO A 1069 6.85 -16.05 -4.28
C PRO A 1069 6.53 -17.15 -3.25
N ASN A 1070 7.14 -17.15 -2.05
CA ASN A 1070 6.87 -18.08 -0.95
C ASN A 1070 6.01 -17.47 0.17
N SER A 1071 5.85 -16.16 0.19
CA SER A 1071 5.03 -15.40 1.13
C SER A 1071 3.57 -15.85 1.13
N GLU A 1072 2.90 -15.80 2.29
CA GLU A 1072 1.44 -16.01 2.36
C GLU A 1072 0.65 -14.87 1.68
N LEU A 1073 1.32 -13.77 1.31
CA LEU A 1073 0.76 -12.65 0.54
C LEU A 1073 1.16 -12.67 -0.95
N ALA A 1074 1.92 -13.67 -1.42
CA ALA A 1074 2.48 -13.69 -2.78
C ALA A 1074 1.40 -13.47 -3.87
N GLY A 1075 1.59 -12.47 -4.72
CA GLY A 1075 0.68 -12.04 -5.79
C GLY A 1075 -0.54 -11.21 -5.34
N MET A 1076 -0.63 -10.82 -4.06
CA MET A 1076 -1.64 -9.87 -3.59
C MET A 1076 -1.31 -8.45 -4.10
N PRO A 1077 -2.27 -7.72 -4.70
CA PRO A 1077 -2.12 -6.28 -4.96
C PRO A 1077 -1.88 -5.53 -3.65
N VAL A 1078 -0.95 -4.57 -3.64
CA VAL A 1078 -0.57 -3.76 -2.47
C VAL A 1078 -0.18 -2.36 -2.92
N ILE A 1079 -0.40 -1.33 -2.08
CA ILE A 1079 0.02 0.03 -2.41
C ILE A 1079 1.55 0.11 -2.24
N GLN A 1080 2.28 0.35 -3.33
CA GLN A 1080 3.75 0.25 -3.40
C GLN A 1080 4.50 1.45 -2.75
N VAL A 1081 4.18 1.79 -1.50
CA VAL A 1081 4.65 2.98 -0.78
C VAL A 1081 6.17 3.15 -0.74
N TRP A 1082 6.93 2.06 -0.85
CA TRP A 1082 8.41 2.08 -0.88
C TRP A 1082 8.98 2.80 -2.11
N ARG A 1083 8.19 3.03 -3.17
CA ARG A 1083 8.58 3.85 -4.33
C ARG A 1083 8.61 5.36 -4.04
N SER A 1084 7.98 5.84 -2.97
CA SER A 1084 8.04 7.26 -2.58
C SER A 1084 9.43 7.62 -2.02
N GLN A 1085 9.81 8.90 -2.10
CA GLN A 1085 11.14 9.36 -1.65
C GLN A 1085 11.40 9.06 -0.16
N LYS A 1086 10.37 9.14 0.68
CA LYS A 1086 10.40 8.75 2.10
C LYS A 1086 9.09 8.09 2.53
N VAL A 1087 9.16 7.16 3.48
CA VAL A 1087 8.00 6.50 4.08
C VAL A 1087 8.01 6.70 5.60
N LEU A 1088 6.85 7.03 6.17
CA LEU A 1088 6.63 7.20 7.62
C LEU A 1088 5.57 6.19 8.08
N VAL A 1089 5.94 5.21 8.90
CA VAL A 1089 5.03 4.12 9.31
C VAL A 1089 4.62 4.27 10.78
N LEU A 1090 3.36 4.64 11.02
CA LEU A 1090 2.78 4.81 12.36
C LEU A 1090 2.18 3.49 12.87
N LYS A 1091 2.82 2.90 13.88
CA LYS A 1091 2.41 1.58 14.41
C LYS A 1091 2.88 1.37 15.85
N ARG A 1092 2.13 0.59 16.64
CA ARG A 1092 2.45 0.33 18.07
C ARG A 1092 3.67 -0.58 18.30
N SER A 1093 4.03 -1.41 17.31
CA SER A 1093 5.18 -2.32 17.35
C SER A 1093 5.43 -2.97 15.97
N LEU A 1094 6.59 -3.60 15.80
CA LEU A 1094 7.01 -4.30 14.57
C LEU A 1094 6.30 -5.66 14.32
N ALA A 1095 5.28 -6.02 15.10
CA ALA A 1095 4.55 -7.30 14.95
C ALA A 1095 3.87 -7.47 13.57
N GLY A 1096 3.45 -8.69 13.22
CA GLY A 1096 2.72 -8.98 11.98
C GLY A 1096 1.38 -8.25 11.83
N GLY A 1097 0.74 -8.40 10.67
CA GLY A 1097 -0.59 -7.85 10.38
C GLY A 1097 -1.73 -8.82 10.66
N TYR A 1098 -2.68 -8.96 9.72
CA TYR A 1098 -3.72 -9.99 9.80
C TYR A 1098 -3.23 -11.35 9.31
N ALA A 1099 -2.28 -11.37 8.36
CA ALA A 1099 -1.61 -12.59 7.90
C ALA A 1099 -0.49 -13.07 8.85
N ASP A 1100 -0.14 -12.27 9.87
CA ASP A 1100 0.98 -12.48 10.82
C ASP A 1100 2.36 -12.64 10.16
N VAL A 1101 2.51 -12.15 8.92
CA VAL A 1101 3.78 -12.07 8.18
C VAL A 1101 4.56 -10.82 8.61
N GLU A 1102 5.89 -10.92 8.66
CA GLU A 1102 6.82 -9.79 8.79
C GLU A 1102 6.75 -8.89 7.53
N ASN A 1103 7.21 -7.64 7.62
CA ASN A 1103 7.13 -6.69 6.51
C ASN A 1103 8.52 -6.08 6.23
N PRO A 1104 9.16 -6.40 5.08
CA PRO A 1104 10.45 -5.83 4.69
C PRO A 1104 10.49 -4.30 4.68
N LEU A 1105 9.37 -3.64 4.41
CA LEU A 1105 9.24 -2.17 4.41
C LEU A 1105 9.83 -1.53 5.67
N PHE A 1106 9.69 -2.17 6.84
CA PHE A 1106 10.17 -1.63 8.13
C PHE A 1106 11.71 -1.57 8.24
N PHE A 1107 12.44 -2.14 7.29
CA PHE A 1107 13.90 -2.19 7.23
C PHE A 1107 14.47 -1.46 6.01
N ASN A 1108 13.63 -0.87 5.15
CA ASN A 1108 14.07 -0.10 3.99
C ASN A 1108 14.74 1.21 4.40
N SER A 1109 15.80 1.59 3.69
CA SER A 1109 16.59 2.80 3.95
C SER A 1109 15.82 4.12 3.83
N ASN A 1110 14.70 4.15 3.09
CA ASN A 1110 13.79 5.29 2.98
C ASN A 1110 12.63 5.27 3.99
N THR A 1111 12.54 4.27 4.88
CA THR A 1111 11.42 4.09 5.80
C THR A 1111 11.80 4.39 7.26
N ASN A 1112 11.08 5.34 7.86
CA ASN A 1112 11.13 5.63 9.29
C ASN A 1112 9.91 5.05 10.03
N MET A 1113 10.15 4.32 11.11
CA MET A 1113 9.10 3.80 12.00
C MET A 1113 8.76 4.82 13.09
N VAL A 1114 7.52 5.31 13.12
CA VAL A 1114 7.00 6.16 14.20
C VAL A 1114 6.23 5.26 15.17
N LEU A 1115 6.87 4.89 16.28
CA LEU A 1115 6.32 3.92 17.23
C LEU A 1115 5.41 4.57 18.28
N GLY A 1116 4.12 4.25 18.24
CA GLY A 1116 3.13 4.81 19.17
C GLY A 1116 1.71 4.29 18.93
N ASP A 1117 0.74 4.82 19.69
CA ASP A 1117 -0.67 4.67 19.30
C ASP A 1117 -0.96 5.63 18.15
N ALA A 1118 -1.70 5.16 17.14
CA ALA A 1118 -1.92 5.92 15.93
C ALA A 1118 -2.63 7.26 16.19
N LYS A 1119 -3.44 7.39 17.26
CA LYS A 1119 -4.06 8.67 17.59
C LYS A 1119 -3.05 9.65 18.18
N SER A 1120 -2.30 9.25 19.21
CA SER A 1120 -1.38 10.17 19.89
C SER A 1120 -0.26 10.61 18.95
N SER A 1121 0.31 9.71 18.15
CA SER A 1121 1.34 10.06 17.18
C SER A 1121 0.86 11.03 16.09
N ILE A 1122 -0.41 10.96 15.66
CA ILE A 1122 -0.98 11.95 14.73
C ILE A 1122 -1.22 13.30 15.42
N GLU A 1123 -1.71 13.30 16.66
CA GLU A 1123 -1.89 14.53 17.44
C GLU A 1123 -0.54 15.23 17.70
N GLU A 1124 0.51 14.47 18.05
CA GLU A 1124 1.88 14.95 18.22
C GLU A 1124 2.52 15.46 16.92
N ILE A 1125 2.38 14.72 15.80
CA ILE A 1125 2.86 15.17 14.47
C ILE A 1125 2.16 16.46 14.05
N LYS A 1126 0.84 16.55 14.22
CA LYS A 1126 0.05 17.74 13.86
C LYS A 1126 0.46 18.96 14.68
N ASP A 1127 0.66 18.82 15.98
CA ASP A 1127 1.04 19.94 16.84
C ASP A 1127 2.52 20.34 16.65
N GLY A 1128 3.39 19.40 16.29
CA GLY A 1128 4.75 19.68 15.82
C GLY A 1128 4.76 20.44 14.48
N LEU A 1129 3.94 20.00 13.51
CA LEU A 1129 3.81 20.64 12.21
C LEU A 1129 3.28 22.08 12.33
N LYS A 1130 2.34 22.34 13.24
CA LYS A 1130 1.86 23.69 13.61
C LYS A 1130 2.90 24.59 14.28
N ALA A 1131 4.07 24.06 14.68
CA ALA A 1131 5.18 24.84 15.20
C ALA A 1131 6.27 25.13 14.15
N LEU A 1132 6.14 24.54 12.95
CA LEU A 1132 7.05 24.71 11.81
C LEU A 1132 6.48 25.57 10.68
N LEU A 1133 5.16 25.80 10.69
CA LEU A 1133 4.36 26.59 9.73
C LEU A 1133 4.04 27.99 10.28
#